data_AF-A0A941N0V4-F1
#
_entry.id   AF-A0A941N0V4-F1
#
_cell.length_a   1.000
_cell.length_b   1.000
_cell.length_c   1.000
_cell.angle_alpha   90.00
_cell.angle_beta   90.00
_cell.angle_gamma   90.00
#
_symmetry.space_group_name_H-M   'P 1'
#
loop_
_entity.id
_entity.type
_entity.pdbx_description
1 polymer ?
#
loop_
_entity_poly.entity_id
_entity_poly.type
_entity_poly.pdbx_seq_one_letter_code
_entity_poly.pdbx_strand_id
1 'polypeptide(L)'
;MWTAVGQGQTQGGPRGKGSRPQASTATPGANIQPKFVFSKFPDWVECVTFSPDGKTLAAGSHGVVKLIDVAGQQETAALTRRGGLVKAIAFSGDGKLLAAGGYQSLELWDVATGQIVRTLKGHRGHVTSLGFSPDQQTLASAADDETVKLWNVASGEMVANWKSLGQPALALAYSPDGQTLAVALGDPDRPAKKGLVRLFDSAGTPGLVLDGHTRIVSAVAFSPDGTQIATGSADESIKLWDRATGKERNSLEGHTRPVNSLAFVGGGKWLLSVSGGRAVGNNELMLWETSTGKELATIPAHDAKISQLALSPDGKFLATASVDKTAKVWDVAAILGAAGQKSGATVPQPSRGDAEFRPESPALPDPSTALGSLASLRSAEGQPAAAAEKPIRIGMIGLDTSHSVAFTQIINAPEEKDQAAVAGCRVVVAYPKGSRDIPSSVERVPEYTQKVKALGVEIVESIDELVMKCDAVLLETNDGRPHLEQVLPVLKAGKPVFIDKPIAGSLTDAVAIFEAARKYKTPVFSSSSLRYTVGAQAIRAGKIGEVKGCDAYSPCALEATHPDLFWYGIHGVESLFTCMGTGCESVTRINTPSIDVVAGVWKGGRVGTFRGVRSPDGGQAGYGGTAFGTKGVEQIGTYGGYAPLVFEIVKFFRTGKVPVAEEETLEIYAFMEAADESKRQGGKPVTLASVLAKAREAALQIKTP
;
A
#
# COMPACT_ATOMS: atom_id res chain seq x y z
N MET A 1 -55.84 -10.44 -52.03
CA MET A 1 -55.62 -11.79 -52.60
C MET A 1 -54.16 -11.93 -52.98
N TRP A 2 -53.33 -12.42 -52.06
CA TRP A 2 -52.02 -13.01 -52.36
C TRP A 2 -51.95 -14.25 -51.46
N THR A 3 -51.95 -15.42 -52.07
CA THR A 3 -52.04 -16.72 -51.42
C THR A 3 -50.68 -17.40 -51.31
N ALA A 4 -50.50 -18.03 -50.15
CA ALA A 4 -49.73 -19.24 -49.85
C ALA A 4 -48.19 -19.20 -49.86
N VAL A 5 -47.61 -19.14 -48.64
CA VAL A 5 -46.62 -20.13 -48.15
C VAL A 5 -46.90 -20.34 -46.64
N GLY A 6 -47.07 -21.60 -46.23
CA GLY A 6 -47.56 -22.00 -44.90
C GLY A 6 -46.50 -22.05 -43.81
N GLN A 7 -46.94 -21.76 -42.58
CA GLN A 7 -46.21 -21.89 -41.33
C GLN A 7 -46.04 -23.35 -40.90
N GLY A 8 -44.84 -23.71 -40.44
CA GLY A 8 -44.56 -24.94 -39.71
C GLY A 8 -43.89 -24.62 -38.37
N GLN A 9 -44.63 -24.80 -37.28
CA GLN A 9 -44.09 -24.90 -35.93
C GLN A 9 -43.25 -26.18 -35.81
N THR A 10 -42.08 -26.11 -35.17
CA THR A 10 -41.41 -27.29 -34.64
C THR A 10 -41.09 -27.12 -33.17
N GLN A 11 -41.70 -28.02 -32.40
CA GLN A 11 -41.55 -28.25 -30.97
C GLN A 11 -40.09 -28.55 -30.61
N GLY A 12 -39.57 -27.87 -29.59
CA GLY A 12 -38.32 -28.23 -28.92
C GLY A 12 -38.56 -29.41 -27.97
N GLY A 13 -38.10 -30.60 -28.37
CA GLY A 13 -38.05 -31.78 -27.51
C GLY A 13 -37.07 -31.61 -26.33
N PRO A 14 -37.26 -32.37 -25.23
CA PRO A 14 -36.52 -32.20 -23.99
C PRO A 14 -35.06 -32.63 -24.14
N ARG A 15 -34.11 -31.77 -23.77
CA ARG A 15 -32.69 -32.14 -23.63
C ARG A 15 -32.56 -33.20 -22.55
N GLY A 16 -32.10 -34.38 -22.96
CA GLY A 16 -31.91 -35.55 -22.12
C GLY A 16 -31.00 -35.26 -20.92
N LYS A 17 -31.36 -35.86 -19.78
CA LYS A 17 -30.52 -36.02 -18.61
C LYS A 17 -29.33 -36.92 -18.96
N GLY A 18 -28.24 -36.31 -19.41
CA GLY A 18 -26.92 -36.94 -19.38
C GLY A 18 -26.40 -36.89 -17.95
N SER A 19 -26.68 -37.91 -17.15
CA SER A 19 -26.00 -38.13 -15.87
C SER A 19 -24.51 -38.36 -16.15
N ARG A 20 -23.67 -37.38 -15.79
CA ARG A 20 -22.22 -37.50 -15.84
C ARG A 20 -21.79 -38.57 -14.81
N PRO A 21 -20.84 -39.47 -15.12
CA PRO A 21 -20.36 -40.45 -14.14
C PRO A 21 -19.76 -39.71 -12.94
N GLN A 22 -20.19 -40.06 -11.72
CA GLN A 22 -19.47 -39.72 -10.50
C GLN A 22 -18.11 -40.43 -10.54
N ALA A 23 -17.09 -39.73 -11.03
CA ALA A 23 -15.70 -40.04 -10.74
C ALA A 23 -15.23 -39.01 -9.71
N SER A 24 -15.18 -39.44 -8.45
CA SER A 24 -14.63 -38.65 -7.34
C SER A 24 -13.13 -38.43 -7.55
N THR A 25 -12.79 -37.36 -8.26
CA THR A 25 -11.45 -36.79 -8.27
C THR A 25 -11.55 -35.49 -7.48
N ALA A 26 -10.73 -35.33 -6.44
CA ALA A 26 -10.73 -34.10 -5.66
C ALA A 26 -10.26 -32.94 -6.55
N THR A 27 -11.10 -31.91 -6.72
CA THR A 27 -10.73 -30.68 -7.41
C THR A 27 -9.55 -30.03 -6.67
N PRO A 28 -8.49 -29.58 -7.36
CA PRO A 28 -7.40 -28.85 -6.72
C PRO A 28 -7.95 -27.73 -5.83
N GLY A 29 -7.49 -27.63 -4.59
CA GLY A 29 -7.99 -26.65 -3.62
C GLY A 29 -9.04 -27.16 -2.63
N ALA A 30 -9.65 -28.33 -2.84
CA ALA A 30 -10.72 -28.86 -1.99
C ALA A 30 -10.32 -29.05 -0.51
N ASN A 31 -9.04 -29.28 -0.24
CA ASN A 31 -8.52 -29.51 1.13
C ASN A 31 -8.03 -28.22 1.81
N ILE A 32 -8.04 -27.07 1.13
CA ILE A 32 -7.58 -25.82 1.72
C ILE A 32 -8.57 -25.38 2.79
N GLN A 33 -8.07 -25.20 4.01
CA GLN A 33 -8.83 -24.72 5.14
C GLN A 33 -8.59 -23.23 5.37
N PRO A 34 -9.58 -22.50 5.91
CA PRO A 34 -9.36 -21.14 6.36
C PRO A 34 -8.30 -21.14 7.47
N LYS A 35 -7.41 -20.15 7.43
CA LYS A 35 -6.44 -19.90 8.49
C LYS A 35 -7.14 -19.46 9.77
N PHE A 36 -8.12 -18.56 9.63
CA PHE A 36 -8.93 -18.05 10.74
C PHE A 36 -10.41 -18.01 10.36
N VAL A 37 -11.28 -18.25 11.34
CA VAL A 37 -12.74 -18.18 11.19
C VAL A 37 -13.30 -17.26 12.27
N PHE A 38 -13.83 -16.12 11.86
CA PHE A 38 -14.51 -15.17 12.73
C PHE A 38 -16.01 -15.36 12.62
N SER A 39 -16.66 -15.56 13.76
CA SER A 39 -18.09 -15.84 13.89
C SER A 39 -18.74 -14.87 14.89
N LYS A 40 -19.97 -15.16 15.33
CA LYS A 40 -20.73 -14.32 16.27
C LYS A 40 -21.09 -12.93 15.72
N PHE A 41 -21.28 -12.83 14.41
CA PHE A 41 -21.93 -11.67 13.82
C PHE A 41 -23.44 -11.74 14.08
N PRO A 42 -24.11 -10.59 14.32
CA PRO A 42 -25.55 -10.59 14.60
C PRO A 42 -26.37 -11.10 13.42
N ASP A 43 -25.87 -10.90 12.18
CA ASP A 43 -26.49 -11.37 10.96
C ASP A 43 -25.44 -11.66 9.88
N TRP A 44 -25.85 -11.74 8.61
CA TRP A 44 -24.98 -11.92 7.45
C TRP A 44 -23.78 -10.97 7.49
N VAL A 45 -22.61 -11.47 7.09
CA VAL A 45 -21.44 -10.64 6.85
C VAL A 45 -21.46 -10.28 5.37
N GLU A 46 -21.68 -9.01 5.07
CA GLU A 46 -21.90 -8.55 3.70
C GLU A 46 -20.63 -8.00 3.07
N CYS A 47 -19.72 -7.45 3.89
CA CYS A 47 -18.50 -6.83 3.41
C CYS A 47 -17.33 -7.06 4.37
N VAL A 48 -16.13 -7.11 3.82
CA VAL A 48 -14.85 -7.23 4.55
C VAL A 48 -13.79 -6.36 3.89
N THR A 49 -12.86 -5.82 4.69
CA THR A 49 -11.67 -5.12 4.19
C THR A 49 -10.55 -5.17 5.22
N PHE A 50 -9.30 -5.25 4.77
CA PHE A 50 -8.14 -5.08 5.65
C PHE A 50 -7.79 -3.59 5.81
N SER A 51 -7.22 -3.25 6.97
CA SER A 51 -6.51 -1.99 7.17
C SER A 51 -5.28 -1.89 6.24
N PRO A 52 -4.77 -0.68 5.94
CA PRO A 52 -3.62 -0.51 5.05
C PRO A 52 -2.32 -1.19 5.53
N ASP A 53 -2.19 -1.46 6.83
CA ASP A 53 -1.08 -2.22 7.40
C ASP A 53 -1.34 -3.73 7.46
N GLY A 54 -2.53 -4.18 7.06
CA GLY A 54 -2.96 -5.58 7.05
C GLY A 54 -3.21 -6.20 8.42
N LYS A 55 -3.09 -5.44 9.52
CA LYS A 55 -3.21 -5.97 10.88
C LYS A 55 -4.63 -6.07 11.38
N THR A 56 -5.52 -5.21 10.88
CA THR A 56 -6.93 -5.19 11.27
C THR A 56 -7.79 -5.62 10.09
N LEU A 57 -8.72 -6.55 10.34
CA LEU A 57 -9.81 -6.88 9.44
C LEU A 57 -11.07 -6.18 9.94
N ALA A 58 -11.68 -5.36 9.09
CA ALA A 58 -13.04 -4.87 9.32
C ALA A 58 -14.04 -5.77 8.62
N ALA A 59 -15.13 -6.12 9.29
CA ALA A 59 -16.20 -6.96 8.77
C ALA A 59 -17.58 -6.35 9.10
N GLY A 60 -18.34 -6.01 8.06
CA GLY A 60 -19.65 -5.37 8.18
C GLY A 60 -20.79 -6.38 8.20
N SER A 61 -21.67 -6.24 9.18
CA SER A 61 -22.91 -7.01 9.34
C SER A 61 -24.07 -6.06 9.65
N HIS A 62 -25.28 -6.59 9.86
CA HIS A 62 -26.44 -5.78 10.18
C HIS A 62 -26.23 -5.00 11.49
N GLY A 63 -26.23 -3.66 11.40
CA GLY A 63 -26.08 -2.76 12.54
C GLY A 63 -24.68 -2.66 13.16
N VAL A 64 -23.67 -3.37 12.65
CA VAL A 64 -22.33 -3.38 13.25
C VAL A 64 -21.22 -3.54 12.22
N VAL A 65 -20.08 -2.88 12.45
CA VAL A 65 -18.80 -3.23 11.84
C VAL A 65 -17.86 -3.73 12.93
N LYS A 66 -17.42 -4.98 12.84
CA LYS A 66 -16.44 -5.54 13.77
C LYS A 66 -15.03 -5.27 13.26
N LEU A 67 -14.16 -4.82 14.15
CA LEU A 67 -12.72 -4.71 13.93
C LEU A 67 -12.05 -5.89 14.62
N ILE A 68 -11.19 -6.57 13.88
CA ILE A 68 -10.59 -7.84 14.28
C ILE A 68 -9.08 -7.73 14.10
N ASP A 69 -8.31 -8.00 15.15
CA ASP A 69 -6.87 -8.20 15.03
C ASP A 69 -6.60 -9.54 14.36
N VAL A 70 -5.96 -9.49 13.19
CA VAL A 70 -5.68 -10.65 12.36
C VAL A 70 -4.65 -11.56 13.02
N ALA A 71 -3.67 -11.01 13.73
CA ALA A 71 -2.61 -11.79 14.38
C ALA A 71 -3.08 -12.38 15.71
N GLY A 72 -3.70 -11.57 16.56
CA GLY A 72 -4.25 -11.98 17.85
C GLY A 72 -5.57 -12.75 17.77
N GLN A 73 -6.19 -12.83 16.58
CA GLN A 73 -7.41 -13.60 16.31
C GLN A 73 -8.60 -13.21 17.19
N GLN A 74 -8.70 -11.93 17.53
CA GLN A 74 -9.71 -11.43 18.45
C GLN A 74 -10.36 -10.16 17.92
N GLU A 75 -11.63 -10.00 18.27
CA GLU A 75 -12.36 -8.76 18.07
C GLU A 75 -11.75 -7.69 18.98
N THR A 76 -11.31 -6.57 18.38
CA THR A 76 -10.71 -5.44 19.11
C THR A 76 -11.74 -4.34 19.36
N ALA A 77 -12.73 -4.19 18.48
CA ALA A 77 -13.81 -3.22 18.63
C ALA A 77 -15.06 -3.59 17.81
N ALA A 78 -16.20 -3.02 18.18
CA ALA A 78 -17.45 -3.10 17.44
C ALA A 78 -18.05 -1.70 17.25
N LEU A 79 -18.06 -1.23 16.00
CA LEU A 79 -18.65 0.05 15.62
C LEU A 79 -20.16 -0.13 15.39
N THR A 80 -20.94 0.22 16.41
CA THR A 80 -22.40 -0.02 16.40
C THR A 80 -23.13 1.18 15.82
N ARG A 81 -23.97 0.92 14.81
CA ARG A 81 -24.77 1.96 14.13
C ARG A 81 -26.27 1.70 14.25
N ARG A 82 -27.09 2.73 14.00
CA ARG A 82 -28.55 2.61 14.07
C ARG A 82 -29.13 1.84 12.88
N GLY A 83 -29.20 0.51 13.01
CA GLY A 83 -29.95 -0.40 12.14
C GLY A 83 -29.47 -0.47 10.67
N GLY A 84 -29.89 -1.50 9.95
CA GLY A 84 -29.64 -1.66 8.52
C GLY A 84 -28.36 -2.43 8.17
N LEU A 85 -28.35 -2.94 6.94
CA LEU A 85 -27.22 -3.71 6.39
C LEU A 85 -26.04 -2.78 6.11
N VAL A 86 -24.84 -3.18 6.57
CA VAL A 86 -23.58 -2.57 6.15
C VAL A 86 -23.09 -3.30 4.91
N LYS A 87 -23.38 -2.76 3.72
CA LYS A 87 -23.04 -3.39 2.44
C LYS A 87 -21.65 -3.02 1.91
N ALA A 88 -21.07 -1.95 2.42
CA ALA A 88 -19.78 -1.45 1.97
C ALA A 88 -18.99 -0.85 3.13
N ILE A 89 -17.70 -1.16 3.18
CA ILE A 89 -16.73 -0.57 4.09
C ILE A 89 -15.42 -0.30 3.35
N ALA A 90 -14.69 0.74 3.78
CA ALA A 90 -13.36 1.04 3.26
C ALA A 90 -12.54 1.76 4.33
N PHE A 91 -11.26 1.41 4.46
CA PHE A 91 -10.31 2.20 5.27
C PHE A 91 -9.73 3.35 4.45
N SER A 92 -9.43 4.47 5.11
CA SER A 92 -8.50 5.47 4.57
C SER A 92 -7.09 4.86 4.47
N GLY A 93 -6.25 5.41 3.59
CA GLY A 93 -4.89 4.90 3.33
C GLY A 93 -3.93 5.00 4.52
N ASP A 94 -4.25 5.84 5.50
CA ASP A 94 -3.54 5.91 6.79
C ASP A 94 -4.14 4.98 7.87
N GLY A 95 -5.27 4.33 7.59
CA GLY A 95 -5.97 3.43 8.50
C GLY A 95 -6.71 4.11 9.65
N LYS A 96 -6.73 5.45 9.71
CA LYS A 96 -7.34 6.20 10.83
C LYS A 96 -8.85 6.32 10.70
N LEU A 97 -9.37 6.33 9.48
CA LEU A 97 -10.79 6.40 9.21
C LEU A 97 -11.29 5.08 8.62
N LEU A 98 -12.48 4.69 9.03
CA LEU A 98 -13.27 3.65 8.39
C LEU A 98 -14.59 4.24 7.90
N ALA A 99 -14.81 4.19 6.59
CA ALA A 99 -16.09 4.51 5.99
C ALA A 99 -17.02 3.29 6.03
N ALA A 100 -18.28 3.48 6.43
CA ALA A 100 -19.30 2.43 6.46
C ALA A 100 -20.59 2.90 5.78
N GLY A 101 -20.94 2.25 4.66
CA GLY A 101 -22.12 2.53 3.85
C GLY A 101 -23.38 1.90 4.44
N GLY A 102 -24.46 2.66 4.56
CA GLY A 102 -25.78 2.19 5.01
C GLY A 102 -26.89 2.55 4.04
N TYR A 103 -28.12 2.59 4.54
CA TYR A 103 -29.26 3.10 3.76
C TYR A 103 -29.23 4.64 3.75
N GLN A 104 -29.16 5.24 2.56
CA GLN A 104 -29.21 6.68 2.28
C GLN A 104 -28.06 7.54 2.84
N SER A 105 -27.15 6.92 3.59
CA SER A 105 -26.04 7.61 4.24
C SER A 105 -24.85 6.68 4.44
N LEU A 106 -23.70 7.28 4.67
CA LEU A 106 -22.49 6.60 5.12
C LEU A 106 -21.90 7.35 6.32
N GLU A 107 -21.19 6.63 7.17
CA GLU A 107 -20.54 7.18 8.36
C GLU A 107 -19.03 7.02 8.23
N LEU A 108 -18.28 8.06 8.59
CA LEU A 108 -16.82 8.00 8.77
C LEU A 108 -16.54 7.84 10.26
N TRP A 109 -15.88 6.76 10.62
CA TRP A 109 -15.51 6.41 11.98
C TRP A 109 -14.02 6.62 12.18
N ASP A 110 -13.65 7.20 13.31
CA ASP A 110 -12.27 7.16 13.78
C ASP A 110 -12.01 5.79 14.37
N VAL A 111 -11.02 5.09 13.82
CA VAL A 111 -10.75 3.68 14.11
C VAL A 111 -10.22 3.50 15.53
N ALA A 112 -9.45 4.46 16.04
CA ALA A 112 -8.81 4.37 17.36
C ALA A 112 -9.82 4.60 18.49
N THR A 113 -10.69 5.60 18.33
CA THR A 113 -11.68 6.00 19.35
C THR A 113 -13.01 5.26 19.20
N GLY A 114 -13.27 4.69 18.01
CA GLY A 114 -14.56 4.09 17.68
C GLY A 114 -15.69 5.11 17.63
N GLN A 115 -15.40 6.40 17.40
CA GLN A 115 -16.40 7.46 17.31
C GLN A 115 -16.72 7.85 15.87
N ILE A 116 -17.97 8.22 15.62
CA ILE A 116 -18.37 8.80 14.32
C ILE A 116 -17.76 10.20 14.21
N VAL A 117 -16.88 10.38 13.22
CA VAL A 117 -16.31 11.68 12.84
C VAL A 117 -17.32 12.46 12.01
N ARG A 118 -17.95 11.80 11.01
CA ARG A 118 -18.96 12.43 10.14
C ARG A 118 -20.05 11.45 9.71
N THR A 119 -21.22 11.98 9.43
CA THR A 119 -22.31 11.29 8.72
C THR A 119 -22.59 12.00 7.41
N LEU A 120 -22.32 11.33 6.30
CA LEU A 120 -22.50 11.87 4.96
C LEU A 120 -23.84 11.41 4.41
N LYS A 121 -24.75 12.37 4.19
CA LYS A 121 -26.13 12.13 3.74
C LYS A 121 -26.31 12.61 2.31
N GLY A 122 -27.11 11.89 1.51
CA GLY A 122 -27.51 12.36 0.19
C GLY A 122 -27.87 11.28 -0.82
N HIS A 123 -27.54 10.02 -0.55
CA HIS A 123 -28.05 8.89 -1.32
C HIS A 123 -29.53 8.66 -1.01
N ARG A 124 -30.24 8.06 -1.97
CA ARG A 124 -31.68 7.73 -1.86
C ARG A 124 -31.94 6.23 -1.66
N GLY A 125 -30.90 5.41 -1.70
CA GLY A 125 -30.97 4.00 -1.35
C GLY A 125 -29.69 3.48 -0.71
N HIS A 126 -29.43 2.17 -0.77
CA HIS A 126 -28.26 1.57 -0.13
C HIS A 126 -26.96 1.96 -0.83
N VAL A 127 -25.97 2.35 -0.03
CA VAL A 127 -24.58 2.43 -0.47
C VAL A 127 -24.05 1.01 -0.65
N THR A 128 -23.73 0.65 -1.88
CA THR A 128 -23.35 -0.70 -2.32
C THR A 128 -21.84 -0.89 -2.39
N SER A 129 -21.08 0.19 -2.57
CA SER A 129 -19.63 0.13 -2.66
C SER A 129 -18.99 1.46 -2.23
N LEU A 130 -17.80 1.37 -1.65
CA LEU A 130 -17.02 2.49 -1.13
C LEU A 130 -15.55 2.33 -1.53
N GLY A 131 -14.88 3.44 -1.79
CA GLY A 131 -13.45 3.43 -2.07
C GLY A 131 -12.86 4.82 -1.88
N PHE A 132 -11.78 4.90 -1.11
CA PHE A 132 -10.97 6.12 -1.07
C PHE A 132 -10.17 6.25 -2.36
N SER A 133 -10.04 7.47 -2.86
CA SER A 133 -9.11 7.77 -3.95
C SER A 133 -7.67 7.53 -3.49
N PRO A 134 -6.75 7.12 -4.39
CA PRO A 134 -5.35 6.87 -4.02
C PRO A 134 -4.61 8.07 -3.41
N ASP A 135 -5.03 9.30 -3.73
CA ASP A 135 -4.51 10.54 -3.11
C ASP A 135 -5.09 10.85 -1.72
N GLN A 136 -6.03 10.01 -1.26
CA GLN A 136 -6.75 10.09 0.01
C GLN A 136 -7.58 11.35 0.22
N GLN A 137 -7.79 12.17 -0.82
CA GLN A 137 -8.56 13.41 -0.70
C GLN A 137 -10.06 13.18 -0.83
N THR A 138 -10.46 12.13 -1.53
CA THR A 138 -11.85 11.88 -1.91
C THR A 138 -12.29 10.48 -1.52
N LEU A 139 -13.53 10.34 -1.05
CA LEU A 139 -14.23 9.06 -0.91
C LEU A 139 -15.28 8.96 -2.02
N ALA A 140 -15.26 7.88 -2.79
CA ALA A 140 -16.34 7.53 -3.72
C ALA A 140 -17.35 6.62 -3.02
N SER A 141 -18.64 6.88 -3.26
CA SER A 141 -19.73 5.99 -2.87
C SER A 141 -20.66 5.70 -4.05
N ALA A 142 -20.81 4.41 -4.36
CA ALA A 142 -21.82 3.92 -5.29
C ALA A 142 -23.06 3.48 -4.52
N ALA A 143 -24.23 3.64 -5.13
CA ALA A 143 -25.49 3.23 -4.52
C ALA A 143 -26.48 2.65 -5.52
N ASP A 144 -27.49 1.97 -4.97
CA ASP A 144 -28.59 1.41 -5.74
C ASP A 144 -29.56 2.46 -6.31
N ASP A 145 -29.40 3.73 -5.93
CA ASP A 145 -30.14 4.89 -6.45
C ASP A 145 -29.65 5.39 -7.82
N GLU A 146 -28.85 4.58 -8.51
CA GLU A 146 -28.23 4.87 -9.81
C GLU A 146 -27.26 6.06 -9.79
N THR A 147 -26.67 6.36 -8.63
CA THR A 147 -25.70 7.45 -8.48
C THR A 147 -24.35 6.99 -7.92
N VAL A 148 -23.33 7.77 -8.27
CA VAL A 148 -22.03 7.79 -7.59
C VAL A 148 -21.84 9.19 -7.01
N LYS A 149 -21.40 9.27 -5.75
CA LYS A 149 -21.07 10.53 -5.10
C LYS A 149 -19.61 10.54 -4.69
N LEU A 150 -18.99 11.70 -4.80
CA LEU A 150 -17.64 11.96 -4.33
C LEU A 150 -17.71 12.90 -3.14
N TRP A 151 -17.00 12.57 -2.08
CA TRP A 151 -16.97 13.30 -0.82
C TRP A 151 -15.55 13.73 -0.52
N ASN A 152 -15.33 15.00 -0.19
CA ASN A 152 -14.06 15.42 0.35
C ASN A 152 -13.88 14.78 1.74
N VAL A 153 -12.76 14.08 1.95
CA VAL A 153 -12.53 13.32 3.19
C VAL A 153 -12.36 14.26 4.38
N ALA A 154 -11.65 15.38 4.19
CA ALA A 154 -11.36 16.32 5.26
C ALA A 154 -12.61 17.10 5.70
N SER A 155 -13.37 17.69 4.77
CA SER A 155 -14.55 18.50 5.10
C SER A 155 -15.82 17.67 5.27
N GLY A 156 -15.92 16.51 4.62
CA GLY A 156 -17.15 15.72 4.51
C GLY A 156 -18.16 16.27 3.50
N GLU A 157 -17.80 17.32 2.75
CA GLU A 157 -18.69 17.90 1.75
C GLU A 157 -18.75 17.03 0.49
N MET A 158 -19.94 16.95 -0.11
CA MET A 158 -20.11 16.30 -1.40
C MET A 158 -19.51 17.19 -2.49
N VAL A 159 -18.44 16.73 -3.14
CA VAL A 159 -17.75 17.45 -4.23
C VAL A 159 -18.31 17.10 -5.60
N ALA A 160 -18.89 15.90 -5.77
CA ALA A 160 -19.56 15.52 -7.02
C ALA A 160 -20.75 14.59 -6.79
N ASN A 161 -21.70 14.62 -7.71
CA ASN A 161 -22.92 13.80 -7.70
C ASN A 161 -23.26 13.35 -9.12
N TRP A 162 -22.73 12.19 -9.50
CA TRP A 162 -22.93 11.60 -10.83
C TRP A 162 -24.28 10.89 -10.85
N LYS A 163 -25.25 11.50 -11.54
CA LYS A 163 -26.63 11.02 -11.61
C LYS A 163 -26.91 10.29 -12.92
N SER A 164 -28.02 9.56 -12.95
CA SER A 164 -28.60 9.00 -14.17
C SER A 164 -27.66 8.02 -14.87
N LEU A 165 -27.01 7.14 -14.10
CA LEU A 165 -26.16 6.07 -14.64
C LEU A 165 -26.97 5.03 -15.43
N GLY A 166 -28.31 5.03 -15.30
CA GLY A 166 -29.26 4.24 -16.08
C GLY A 166 -29.55 2.86 -15.49
N GLN A 167 -28.73 2.44 -14.52
CA GLN A 167 -28.90 1.26 -13.68
C GLN A 167 -28.23 1.51 -12.31
N PRO A 168 -28.62 0.76 -11.27
CA PRO A 168 -27.96 0.80 -9.97
C PRO A 168 -26.45 0.58 -10.08
N ALA A 169 -25.66 1.32 -9.29
CA ALA A 169 -24.21 1.13 -9.21
C ALA A 169 -23.92 0.09 -8.13
N LEU A 170 -23.27 -1.01 -8.49
CA LEU A 170 -23.11 -2.19 -7.63
C LEU A 170 -21.70 -2.34 -7.04
N ALA A 171 -20.68 -1.96 -7.81
CA ALA A 171 -19.29 -2.00 -7.37
C ALA A 171 -18.51 -0.84 -8.00
N LEU A 172 -17.49 -0.37 -7.29
CA LEU A 172 -16.54 0.62 -7.78
C LEU A 172 -15.11 0.15 -7.56
N ALA A 173 -14.20 0.59 -8.42
CA ALA A 173 -12.76 0.40 -8.24
C ALA A 173 -12.00 1.59 -8.83
N TYR A 174 -11.10 2.19 -8.06
CA TYR A 174 -10.14 3.15 -8.60
C TYR A 174 -9.04 2.40 -9.36
N SER A 175 -8.56 2.98 -10.46
CA SER A 175 -7.30 2.59 -11.07
C SER A 175 -6.14 2.87 -10.11
N PRO A 176 -5.03 2.10 -10.17
CA PRO A 176 -3.88 2.32 -9.29
C PRO A 176 -3.27 3.73 -9.38
N ASP A 177 -3.39 4.37 -10.54
CA ASP A 177 -2.96 5.77 -10.79
C ASP A 177 -3.95 6.82 -10.24
N GLY A 178 -5.12 6.41 -9.74
CA GLY A 178 -6.17 7.29 -9.22
C GLY A 178 -6.91 8.13 -10.26
N GLN A 179 -6.57 8.02 -11.55
CA GLN A 179 -7.12 8.85 -12.61
C GLN A 179 -8.47 8.35 -13.13
N THR A 180 -8.82 7.09 -12.86
CA THR A 180 -10.02 6.45 -13.40
C THR A 180 -10.80 5.74 -12.31
N LEU A 181 -12.12 5.94 -12.28
CA LEU A 181 -13.05 5.18 -11.46
C LEU A 181 -13.88 4.27 -12.36
N ALA A 182 -13.74 2.95 -12.22
CA ALA A 182 -14.61 1.98 -12.87
C ALA A 182 -15.85 1.74 -12.02
N VAL A 183 -17.03 1.77 -12.64
CA VAL A 183 -18.33 1.57 -11.98
C VAL A 183 -19.07 0.43 -12.65
N ALA A 184 -19.32 -0.65 -11.90
CA ALA A 184 -20.15 -1.77 -12.34
C ALA A 184 -21.63 -1.43 -12.14
N LEU A 185 -22.40 -1.52 -13.23
CA LEU A 185 -23.80 -1.16 -13.29
C LEU A 185 -24.65 -2.40 -13.54
N GLY A 186 -25.76 -2.50 -12.82
CA GLY A 186 -26.68 -3.62 -12.93
C GLY A 186 -27.87 -3.47 -12.00
N ASP A 187 -29.01 -4.07 -12.36
CA ASP A 187 -30.23 -3.97 -11.56
C ASP A 187 -30.46 -5.25 -10.75
N PRO A 188 -30.27 -5.24 -9.41
CA PRO A 188 -30.43 -6.43 -8.57
C PRO A 188 -31.86 -6.98 -8.56
N ASP A 189 -32.86 -6.14 -8.82
CA ASP A 189 -34.27 -6.53 -8.90
C ASP A 189 -34.62 -7.12 -10.26
N ARG A 190 -33.82 -6.81 -11.29
CA ARG A 190 -33.89 -7.42 -12.62
C ARG A 190 -32.55 -8.06 -12.99
N PRO A 191 -32.13 -9.14 -12.31
CA PRO A 191 -30.79 -9.71 -12.48
C PRO A 191 -30.54 -10.30 -13.87
N ALA A 192 -31.60 -10.54 -14.66
CA ALA A 192 -31.52 -10.96 -16.06
C ALA A 192 -31.30 -9.80 -17.03
N LYS A 193 -31.49 -8.54 -16.60
CA LYS A 193 -31.20 -7.36 -17.40
C LYS A 193 -29.68 -7.22 -17.51
N LYS A 194 -29.20 -7.07 -18.75
CA LYS A 194 -27.79 -6.82 -19.05
C LYS A 194 -27.29 -5.61 -18.25
N GLY A 195 -26.14 -5.76 -17.60
CA GLY A 195 -25.37 -4.68 -17.00
C GLY A 195 -24.11 -4.38 -17.81
N LEU A 196 -23.34 -3.39 -17.37
CA LEU A 196 -22.08 -3.00 -18.00
C LEU A 196 -21.13 -2.39 -16.97
N VAL A 197 -19.87 -2.16 -17.34
CA VAL A 197 -18.97 -1.29 -16.57
C VAL A 197 -18.72 -0.01 -17.34
N ARG A 198 -18.78 1.14 -16.65
CA ARG A 198 -18.40 2.43 -17.20
C ARG A 198 -17.21 2.98 -16.44
N LEU A 199 -16.22 3.46 -17.19
CA LEU A 199 -15.04 4.14 -16.65
C LEU A 199 -15.29 5.64 -16.65
N PHE A 200 -14.89 6.30 -15.58
CA PHE A 200 -14.98 7.75 -15.43
C PHE A 200 -13.61 8.32 -15.10
N ASP A 201 -13.30 9.50 -15.61
CA ASP A 201 -12.16 10.25 -15.10
C ASP A 201 -12.46 10.85 -13.70
N SER A 202 -11.47 11.53 -13.11
CA SER A 202 -11.62 12.19 -11.80
C SER A 202 -12.65 13.34 -11.80
N ALA A 203 -12.96 13.92 -12.96
CA ALA A 203 -14.00 14.94 -13.11
C ALA A 203 -15.40 14.34 -13.25
N GLY A 204 -15.51 13.02 -13.43
CA GLY A 204 -16.77 12.33 -13.70
C GLY A 204 -17.18 12.32 -15.15
N THR A 205 -16.27 12.63 -16.07
CA THR A 205 -16.49 12.49 -17.50
C THR A 205 -16.57 11.00 -17.83
N PRO A 206 -17.65 10.53 -18.46
CA PRO A 206 -17.74 9.14 -18.88
C PRO A 206 -16.73 8.87 -19.99
N GLY A 207 -15.91 7.85 -19.80
CA GLY A 207 -14.95 7.33 -20.77
C GLY A 207 -15.43 6.00 -21.34
N LEU A 208 -14.52 5.03 -21.34
CA LEU A 208 -14.73 3.71 -21.93
C LEU A 208 -15.87 2.92 -21.26
N VAL A 209 -16.62 2.19 -22.08
CA VAL A 209 -17.70 1.29 -21.65
C VAL A 209 -17.31 -0.15 -21.96
N LEU A 210 -17.34 -1.01 -20.94
CA LEU A 210 -17.11 -2.45 -21.07
C LEU A 210 -18.48 -3.14 -21.11
N ASP A 211 -18.90 -3.47 -22.33
CA ASP A 211 -20.20 -4.08 -22.60
C ASP A 211 -20.03 -5.46 -23.26
N GLY A 212 -20.26 -6.53 -22.50
CA GLY A 212 -20.09 -7.90 -22.99
C GLY A 212 -20.71 -9.00 -22.13
N HIS A 213 -20.98 -8.73 -20.85
CA HIS A 213 -21.77 -9.64 -20.01
C HIS A 213 -23.23 -9.71 -20.47
N THR A 214 -23.92 -10.81 -20.17
CA THR A 214 -25.34 -11.02 -20.56
C THR A 214 -26.33 -10.69 -19.44
N ARG A 215 -25.82 -10.48 -18.22
CA ARG A 215 -26.58 -10.14 -17.02
C ARG A 215 -25.90 -9.00 -16.27
N ILE A 216 -26.41 -8.67 -15.09
CA ILE A 216 -25.87 -7.60 -14.25
C ILE A 216 -24.38 -7.83 -13.94
N VAL A 217 -23.59 -6.75 -13.90
CA VAL A 217 -22.19 -6.82 -13.49
C VAL A 217 -22.10 -6.45 -12.02
N SER A 218 -21.65 -7.39 -11.20
CA SER A 218 -21.63 -7.30 -9.73
C SER A 218 -20.26 -6.97 -9.17
N ALA A 219 -19.18 -7.21 -9.93
CA ALA A 219 -17.82 -6.99 -9.47
C ALA A 219 -16.97 -6.31 -10.55
N VAL A 220 -16.05 -5.44 -10.12
CA VAL A 220 -15.02 -4.84 -10.96
C VAL A 220 -13.73 -4.69 -10.16
N ALA A 221 -12.58 -4.98 -10.78
CA ALA A 221 -11.27 -4.80 -10.18
C ALA A 221 -10.23 -4.40 -11.24
N PHE A 222 -9.29 -3.53 -10.89
CA PHE A 222 -8.11 -3.26 -11.71
C PHE A 222 -6.98 -4.23 -11.36
N SER A 223 -6.17 -4.60 -12.36
CA SER A 223 -4.89 -5.25 -12.10
C SER A 223 -3.92 -4.28 -11.40
N PRO A 224 -2.92 -4.77 -10.64
CA PRO A 224 -2.00 -3.90 -9.89
C PRO A 224 -1.18 -2.96 -10.77
N ASP A 225 -0.90 -3.34 -12.01
CA ASP A 225 -0.22 -2.51 -13.02
C ASP A 225 -1.16 -1.52 -13.74
N GLY A 226 -2.47 -1.59 -13.46
CA GLY A 226 -3.51 -0.76 -14.06
C GLY A 226 -3.76 -1.03 -15.55
N THR A 227 -3.22 -2.10 -16.13
CA THR A 227 -3.35 -2.38 -17.58
C THR A 227 -4.60 -3.21 -17.93
N GLN A 228 -5.15 -3.93 -16.95
CA GLN A 228 -6.30 -4.82 -17.12
C GLN A 228 -7.42 -4.49 -16.14
N ILE A 229 -8.64 -4.80 -16.55
CA ILE A 229 -9.83 -4.77 -15.70
C ILE A 229 -10.43 -6.17 -15.69
N ALA A 230 -10.83 -6.65 -14.52
CA ALA A 230 -11.63 -7.86 -14.38
C ALA A 230 -13.06 -7.48 -14.00
N THR A 231 -14.05 -8.11 -14.62
CA THR A 231 -15.48 -7.91 -14.29
C THR A 231 -16.16 -9.23 -14.03
N GLY A 232 -16.96 -9.30 -12.97
CA GLY A 232 -17.70 -10.50 -12.58
C GLY A 232 -19.20 -10.24 -12.66
N SER A 233 -19.96 -11.24 -13.12
CA SER A 233 -21.38 -11.05 -13.43
C SER A 233 -22.27 -12.16 -12.88
N ALA A 234 -23.56 -11.84 -12.80
CA ALA A 234 -24.62 -12.81 -12.57
C ALA A 234 -24.87 -13.77 -13.75
N ASP A 235 -24.14 -13.61 -14.87
CA ASP A 235 -24.07 -14.60 -15.93
C ASP A 235 -23.06 -15.72 -15.68
N GLU A 236 -22.49 -15.77 -14.46
CA GLU A 236 -21.58 -16.82 -13.99
C GLU A 236 -20.19 -16.77 -14.64
N SER A 237 -19.91 -15.74 -15.46
CA SER A 237 -18.61 -15.53 -16.09
C SER A 237 -17.80 -14.40 -15.44
N ILE A 238 -16.50 -14.43 -15.70
CA ILE A 238 -15.59 -13.31 -15.45
C ILE A 238 -14.98 -12.89 -16.77
N LYS A 239 -14.95 -11.59 -17.07
CA LYS A 239 -14.27 -11.06 -18.27
C LYS A 239 -13.04 -10.25 -17.88
N LEU A 240 -11.96 -10.44 -18.63
CA LEU A 240 -10.75 -9.66 -18.54
C LEU A 240 -10.67 -8.71 -19.74
N TRP A 241 -10.44 -7.44 -19.46
CA TRP A 241 -10.47 -6.36 -20.44
C TRP A 241 -9.12 -5.66 -20.49
N ASP A 242 -8.71 -5.29 -21.69
CA ASP A 242 -7.65 -4.32 -21.89
C ASP A 242 -8.14 -2.92 -21.50
N ARG A 243 -7.53 -2.26 -20.52
CA ARG A 243 -7.98 -0.93 -20.06
C ARG A 243 -7.91 0.12 -21.18
N ALA A 244 -6.85 0.10 -21.99
CA ALA A 244 -6.58 1.15 -22.96
C ALA A 244 -7.56 1.13 -24.14
N THR A 245 -7.97 -0.07 -24.57
CA THR A 245 -8.80 -0.28 -25.76
C THR A 245 -10.24 -0.69 -25.43
N GLY A 246 -10.48 -1.19 -24.22
CA GLY A 246 -11.75 -1.77 -23.79
C GLY A 246 -12.12 -3.07 -24.47
N LYS A 247 -11.19 -3.69 -25.18
CA LYS A 247 -11.42 -5.00 -25.79
C LYS A 247 -11.33 -6.10 -24.74
N GLU A 248 -12.26 -7.03 -24.81
CA GLU A 248 -12.19 -8.28 -24.06
C GLU A 248 -10.94 -9.06 -24.49
N ARG A 249 -10.06 -9.35 -23.54
CA ARG A 249 -8.85 -10.17 -23.73
C ARG A 249 -9.12 -11.64 -23.45
N ASN A 250 -9.94 -11.93 -22.43
CA ASN A 250 -10.20 -13.29 -21.99
C ASN A 250 -11.55 -13.41 -21.27
N SER A 251 -12.14 -14.61 -21.27
CA SER A 251 -13.34 -14.97 -20.50
C SER A 251 -12.98 -16.17 -19.61
N LEU A 252 -13.23 -16.06 -18.31
CA LEU A 252 -13.05 -17.13 -17.33
C LEU A 252 -14.41 -17.77 -17.07
N GLU A 253 -14.57 -18.99 -17.55
CA GLU A 253 -15.79 -19.78 -17.42
C GLU A 253 -15.55 -20.93 -16.45
N GLY A 254 -16.49 -21.16 -15.52
CA GLY A 254 -16.41 -22.31 -14.61
C GLY A 254 -17.25 -22.16 -13.33
N HIS A 255 -17.51 -20.92 -12.89
CA HIS A 255 -18.47 -20.69 -11.82
C HIS A 255 -19.85 -21.22 -12.21
N THR A 256 -20.56 -21.75 -11.23
CA THR A 256 -21.95 -22.24 -11.39
C THR A 256 -22.98 -21.32 -10.74
N ARG A 257 -22.54 -20.12 -10.33
CA ARG A 257 -23.28 -19.11 -9.58
C ARG A 257 -22.81 -17.70 -9.96
N PRO A 258 -23.63 -16.67 -9.69
CA PRO A 258 -23.21 -15.28 -9.83
C PRO A 258 -21.88 -14.99 -9.14
N VAL A 259 -20.98 -14.32 -9.86
CA VAL A 259 -19.69 -13.89 -9.33
C VAL A 259 -19.87 -12.58 -8.55
N ASN A 260 -19.58 -12.60 -7.26
CA ASN A 260 -19.91 -11.49 -6.36
C ASN A 260 -18.71 -10.55 -6.12
N SER A 261 -17.48 -11.04 -6.14
CA SER A 261 -16.29 -10.21 -5.90
C SER A 261 -15.02 -10.83 -6.51
N LEU A 262 -14.05 -9.97 -6.83
CA LEU A 262 -12.82 -10.30 -7.56
C LEU A 262 -11.59 -9.62 -6.94
N ALA A 263 -10.43 -10.27 -6.97
CA ALA A 263 -9.14 -9.63 -6.66
C ALA A 263 -8.01 -10.25 -7.47
N PHE A 264 -7.15 -9.41 -8.04
CA PHE A 264 -5.90 -9.86 -8.65
C PHE A 264 -4.86 -10.20 -7.58
N VAL A 265 -4.06 -11.25 -7.84
CA VAL A 265 -2.93 -11.66 -6.99
C VAL A 265 -1.70 -11.99 -7.84
N GLY A 266 -0.53 -12.02 -7.21
CA GLY A 266 0.74 -12.31 -7.89
C GLY A 266 1.07 -11.32 -9.01
N GLY A 267 0.88 -10.02 -8.77
CA GLY A 267 1.14 -8.97 -9.77
C GLY A 267 0.18 -8.97 -10.96
N GLY A 268 -0.99 -9.61 -10.84
CA GLY A 268 -1.97 -9.72 -11.93
C GLY A 268 -1.87 -11.00 -12.74
N LYS A 269 -0.93 -11.90 -12.41
CA LYS A 269 -0.84 -13.23 -13.03
C LYS A 269 -2.04 -14.12 -12.71
N TRP A 270 -2.62 -13.95 -11.53
CA TRP A 270 -3.75 -14.76 -11.09
C TRP A 270 -4.91 -13.87 -10.64
N LEU A 271 -6.10 -14.45 -10.67
CA LEU A 271 -7.32 -13.83 -10.18
C LEU A 271 -7.96 -14.76 -9.15
N LEU A 272 -8.42 -14.18 -8.04
CA LEU A 272 -9.32 -14.83 -7.09
C LEU A 272 -10.72 -14.29 -7.30
N SER A 273 -11.69 -15.17 -7.19
CA SER A 273 -13.10 -14.82 -7.36
C SER A 273 -13.96 -15.59 -6.38
N VAL A 274 -15.02 -14.97 -5.89
CA VAL A 274 -16.02 -15.64 -5.07
C VAL A 274 -17.39 -15.57 -5.72
N SER A 275 -18.14 -16.65 -5.62
CA SER A 275 -19.50 -16.75 -6.15
C SER A 275 -20.52 -17.12 -5.09
N GLY A 276 -21.79 -16.86 -5.40
CA GLY A 276 -22.90 -17.32 -4.59
C GLY A 276 -24.23 -16.70 -4.98
N GLY A 277 -25.31 -17.44 -4.77
CA GLY A 277 -26.67 -17.03 -5.15
C GLY A 277 -27.70 -17.33 -4.05
N ARG A 278 -28.99 -17.17 -4.38
CA ARG A 278 -30.10 -17.44 -3.43
C ARG A 278 -30.37 -18.93 -3.21
N ALA A 279 -29.88 -19.79 -4.08
CA ALA A 279 -30.09 -21.24 -3.98
C ALA A 279 -28.99 -21.90 -3.16
N VAL A 280 -29.37 -22.94 -2.42
CA VAL A 280 -28.47 -23.73 -1.56
C VAL A 280 -27.45 -24.50 -2.42
N GLY A 281 -26.20 -24.55 -1.98
CA GLY A 281 -25.11 -25.31 -2.62
C GLY A 281 -24.21 -24.51 -3.59
N ASN A 282 -23.01 -25.04 -3.83
CA ASN A 282 -21.91 -24.52 -4.68
C ASN A 282 -21.62 -23.02 -4.51
N ASN A 283 -21.04 -22.63 -3.37
CA ASN A 283 -20.47 -21.29 -3.19
C ASN A 283 -18.94 -21.45 -3.19
N GLU A 284 -18.29 -20.86 -4.19
CA GLU A 284 -16.94 -21.25 -4.57
C GLU A 284 -15.99 -20.05 -4.47
N LEU A 285 -14.84 -20.25 -3.83
CA LEU A 285 -13.66 -19.42 -4.02
C LEU A 285 -12.80 -20.10 -5.07
N MET A 286 -12.62 -19.45 -6.22
CA MET A 286 -11.85 -20.00 -7.34
C MET A 286 -10.59 -19.19 -7.60
N LEU A 287 -9.53 -19.89 -8.00
CA LEU A 287 -8.25 -19.33 -8.46
C LEU A 287 -8.11 -19.55 -9.97
N TRP A 288 -7.74 -18.49 -10.68
CA TRP A 288 -7.60 -18.50 -12.14
C TRP A 288 -6.22 -18.04 -12.57
N GLU A 289 -5.74 -18.56 -13.70
CA GLU A 289 -4.63 -17.95 -14.45
C GLU A 289 -5.17 -16.93 -15.45
N THR A 290 -4.75 -15.68 -15.36
CA THR A 290 -5.34 -14.58 -16.14
C THR A 290 -5.00 -14.66 -17.64
N SER A 291 -3.80 -15.14 -17.97
CA SER A 291 -3.31 -15.23 -19.35
C SER A 291 -4.01 -16.30 -20.17
N THR A 292 -4.33 -17.45 -19.56
CA THR A 292 -4.91 -18.62 -20.26
C THR A 292 -6.41 -18.75 -20.02
N GLY A 293 -6.90 -18.13 -18.95
CA GLY A 293 -8.28 -18.24 -18.49
C GLY A 293 -8.60 -19.53 -17.75
N LYS A 294 -7.58 -20.33 -17.45
CA LYS A 294 -7.73 -21.64 -16.84
C LYS A 294 -8.07 -21.53 -15.36
N GLU A 295 -9.07 -22.30 -14.92
CA GLU A 295 -9.30 -22.60 -13.51
C GLU A 295 -8.14 -23.45 -12.95
N LEU A 296 -7.50 -22.94 -11.90
CA LEU A 296 -6.37 -23.61 -11.24
C LEU A 296 -6.78 -24.34 -9.96
N ALA A 297 -7.77 -23.82 -9.23
CA ALA A 297 -8.28 -24.42 -8.00
C ALA A 297 -9.68 -23.91 -7.66
N THR A 298 -10.45 -24.77 -6.98
CA THR A 298 -11.74 -24.45 -6.36
C THR A 298 -11.69 -24.82 -4.87
N ILE A 299 -11.93 -23.82 -4.02
CA ILE A 299 -11.91 -23.92 -2.57
C ILE A 299 -13.36 -23.83 -2.05
N PRO A 300 -13.86 -24.83 -1.30
CA PRO A 300 -15.16 -24.76 -0.64
C PRO A 300 -15.07 -23.81 0.56
N ALA A 301 -15.22 -22.51 0.29
CA ALA A 301 -14.93 -21.50 1.29
C ALA A 301 -16.03 -21.36 2.35
N HIS A 302 -17.29 -21.44 1.94
CA HIS A 302 -18.45 -21.19 2.80
C HIS A 302 -19.66 -22.07 2.39
N ASP A 303 -20.53 -22.35 3.36
CA ASP A 303 -21.74 -23.16 3.14
C ASP A 303 -22.91 -22.32 2.56
N ALA A 304 -22.76 -21.00 2.58
CA ALA A 304 -23.71 -20.04 2.04
C ALA A 304 -23.03 -19.05 1.07
N LYS A 305 -23.83 -18.19 0.45
CA LYS A 305 -23.38 -17.15 -0.48
C LYS A 305 -22.21 -16.37 0.12
N ILE A 306 -21.11 -16.31 -0.63
CA ILE A 306 -19.97 -15.45 -0.33
C ILE A 306 -20.28 -14.07 -0.91
N SER A 307 -20.43 -13.07 -0.05
CA SER A 307 -20.83 -11.71 -0.45
C SER A 307 -19.66 -10.89 -1.00
N GLN A 308 -18.48 -10.99 -0.38
CA GLN A 308 -17.31 -10.19 -0.78
C GLN A 308 -16.00 -10.92 -0.45
N LEU A 309 -14.92 -10.55 -1.16
CA LEU A 309 -13.55 -10.86 -0.79
C LEU A 309 -12.72 -9.58 -0.63
N ALA A 310 -11.65 -9.64 0.16
CA ALA A 310 -10.65 -8.57 0.27
C ALA A 310 -9.25 -9.16 0.42
N LEU A 311 -8.27 -8.61 -0.31
CA LEU A 311 -6.87 -9.00 -0.18
C LEU A 311 -6.18 -8.11 0.86
N SER A 312 -5.29 -8.67 1.68
CA SER A 312 -4.42 -7.85 2.52
C SER A 312 -3.46 -7.03 1.64
N PRO A 313 -3.02 -5.84 2.08
CA PRO A 313 -2.12 -4.98 1.28
C PRO A 313 -0.80 -5.65 0.89
N ASP A 314 -0.30 -6.57 1.72
CA ASP A 314 0.91 -7.36 1.44
C ASP A 314 0.66 -8.61 0.57
N GLY A 315 -0.59 -8.86 0.18
CA GLY A 315 -1.01 -9.99 -0.65
C GLY A 315 -0.93 -11.37 0.03
N LYS A 316 -0.64 -11.44 1.34
CA LYS A 316 -0.48 -12.72 2.05
C LYS A 316 -1.79 -13.35 2.48
N PHE A 317 -2.79 -12.52 2.78
CA PHE A 317 -4.08 -12.97 3.29
C PHE A 317 -5.21 -12.56 2.35
N LEU A 318 -6.20 -13.43 2.26
CA LEU A 318 -7.50 -13.14 1.67
C LEU A 318 -8.53 -13.22 2.79
N ALA A 319 -9.45 -12.27 2.86
CA ALA A 319 -10.65 -12.37 3.69
C ALA A 319 -11.88 -12.62 2.81
N THR A 320 -12.83 -13.41 3.30
CA THR A 320 -14.13 -13.66 2.67
C THR A 320 -15.26 -13.38 3.65
N ALA A 321 -16.29 -12.68 3.19
CA ALA A 321 -17.52 -12.38 3.92
C ALA A 321 -18.66 -13.28 3.41
N SER A 322 -19.48 -13.82 4.31
CA SER A 322 -20.56 -14.73 3.92
C SER A 322 -21.85 -14.53 4.70
N VAL A 323 -22.94 -14.89 4.01
CA VAL A 323 -24.30 -15.00 4.53
C VAL A 323 -24.43 -16.09 5.62
N ASP A 324 -23.44 -16.99 5.73
CA ASP A 324 -23.34 -17.94 6.86
C ASP A 324 -22.95 -17.28 8.19
N LYS A 325 -22.90 -15.94 8.23
CA LYS A 325 -22.58 -15.11 9.39
C LYS A 325 -21.13 -15.27 9.87
N THR A 326 -20.23 -15.62 8.95
CA THR A 326 -18.80 -15.70 9.22
C THR A 326 -17.99 -14.83 8.27
N ALA A 327 -16.85 -14.37 8.79
CA ALA A 327 -15.74 -13.87 7.98
C ALA A 327 -14.57 -14.86 8.12
N LYS A 328 -13.98 -15.30 7.01
CA LYS A 328 -12.85 -16.24 7.02
C LYS A 328 -11.62 -15.60 6.43
N VAL A 329 -10.45 -15.91 6.99
CA VAL A 329 -9.14 -15.48 6.48
C VAL A 329 -8.38 -16.68 5.95
N TRP A 330 -7.78 -16.54 4.78
CA TRP A 330 -7.10 -17.59 4.03
C TRP A 330 -5.66 -17.18 3.76
N ASP A 331 -4.76 -18.16 3.76
CA ASP A 331 -3.37 -17.97 3.34
C ASP A 331 -3.30 -18.02 1.81
N VAL A 332 -2.90 -16.92 1.18
CA VAL A 332 -2.86 -16.83 -0.29
C VAL A 332 -1.79 -17.77 -0.85
N ALA A 333 -0.69 -18.00 -0.14
CA ALA A 333 0.33 -18.96 -0.59
C ALA A 333 -0.22 -20.39 -0.60
N ALA A 334 -1.08 -20.75 0.35
CA ALA A 334 -1.76 -22.04 0.35
C ALA A 334 -2.71 -22.19 -0.84
N ILE A 335 -3.48 -21.13 -1.17
CA ILE A 335 -4.35 -21.09 -2.35
C ILE A 335 -3.55 -21.25 -3.65
N LEU A 336 -2.47 -20.49 -3.81
CA LEU A 336 -1.59 -20.59 -4.98
C LEU A 336 -0.89 -21.96 -5.07
N GLY A 337 -0.55 -22.57 -3.93
CA GLY A 337 0.04 -23.90 -3.87
C GLY A 337 -0.87 -25.00 -4.42
N ALA A 338 -2.20 -24.85 -4.35
CA ALA A 338 -3.14 -25.82 -4.94
C ALA A 338 -3.07 -25.88 -6.47
N ALA A 339 -2.62 -24.82 -7.15
CA ALA A 339 -2.45 -24.82 -8.61
C ALA A 339 -1.42 -25.88 -9.10
N GLY A 340 -0.53 -26.34 -8.21
CA GLY A 340 0.47 -27.36 -8.49
C GLY A 340 0.09 -28.79 -8.10
N GLN A 341 -1.05 -29.01 -7.44
CA GLN A 341 -1.45 -30.35 -6.98
C GLN A 341 -2.06 -31.15 -8.14
N LYS A 342 -1.41 -32.27 -8.52
CA LYS A 342 -2.05 -33.28 -9.38
C LYS A 342 -3.18 -33.95 -8.60
N SER A 343 -4.34 -34.14 -9.23
CA SER A 343 -5.45 -34.93 -8.69
C SER A 343 -4.99 -36.36 -8.39
N GLY A 344 -4.67 -36.65 -7.14
CA GLY A 344 -4.15 -37.95 -6.68
C GLY A 344 -4.93 -38.40 -5.44
N ALA A 345 -5.39 -39.66 -5.48
CA ALA A 345 -6.34 -40.24 -4.55
C ALA A 345 -5.73 -40.53 -3.17
N THR A 346 -6.34 -39.97 -2.11
CA THR A 346 -6.43 -40.60 -0.78
C THR A 346 -7.60 -39.98 -0.02
N VAL A 347 -8.59 -40.82 0.32
CA VAL A 347 -9.75 -40.48 1.17
C VAL A 347 -9.58 -41.21 2.50
N PRO A 348 -9.58 -40.53 3.66
CA PRO A 348 -9.97 -41.15 4.92
C PRO A 348 -11.50 -41.06 5.05
N GLN A 349 -12.16 -42.19 5.29
CA GLN A 349 -13.61 -42.27 5.50
C GLN A 349 -14.05 -41.53 6.79
N PRO A 350 -15.28 -40.99 6.82
CA PRO A 350 -15.87 -40.38 8.00
C PRO A 350 -16.52 -41.43 8.91
N SER A 351 -16.22 -41.39 10.21
CA SER A 351 -16.98 -42.10 11.24
C SER A 351 -18.30 -41.36 11.51
N ARG A 352 -19.41 -42.04 11.24
CA ARG A 352 -20.78 -41.67 11.62
C ARG A 352 -20.93 -41.55 13.14
N GLY A 353 -21.75 -40.59 13.56
CA GLY A 353 -22.31 -40.50 14.91
C GLY A 353 -23.46 -39.52 14.88
N ASP A 354 -24.66 -40.06 14.70
CA ASP A 354 -25.94 -39.37 14.75
C ASP A 354 -26.16 -38.65 16.10
N ALA A 355 -26.79 -37.47 16.08
CA ALA A 355 -27.85 -37.12 17.03
C ALA A 355 -28.47 -35.76 16.70
N GLU A 356 -29.79 -35.75 16.74
CA GLU A 356 -30.72 -34.67 16.44
C GLU A 356 -30.55 -33.43 17.33
N PHE A 357 -30.88 -32.29 16.72
CA PHE A 357 -31.05 -30.99 17.33
C PHE A 357 -32.54 -30.75 17.63
N ARG A 358 -32.90 -30.32 18.85
CA ARG A 358 -33.96 -29.32 19.13
C ARG A 358 -34.05 -28.92 20.63
N PRO A 359 -34.70 -27.80 20.97
CA PRO A 359 -34.04 -26.58 21.46
C PRO A 359 -34.46 -26.19 22.88
N GLU A 360 -33.81 -25.17 23.47
CA GLU A 360 -34.39 -24.06 24.28
C GLU A 360 -33.33 -23.40 25.17
N SER A 361 -33.32 -22.07 25.17
CA SER A 361 -32.78 -21.23 26.26
C SER A 361 -33.90 -21.03 27.30
N PRO A 362 -33.65 -20.82 28.61
CA PRO A 362 -33.15 -19.51 29.07
C PRO A 362 -32.31 -19.47 30.38
N ALA A 363 -31.74 -18.29 30.60
CA ALA A 363 -31.43 -17.63 31.88
C ALA A 363 -30.19 -18.02 32.71
N LEU A 364 -29.34 -17.01 32.96
CA LEU A 364 -28.52 -16.83 34.17
C LEU A 364 -29.45 -16.38 35.33
N PRO A 365 -29.15 -16.60 36.65
CA PRO A 365 -27.87 -16.20 37.28
C PRO A 365 -27.35 -16.99 38.52
N ASP A 366 -26.02 -16.88 38.73
CA ASP A 366 -25.25 -16.64 39.98
C ASP A 366 -25.26 -17.67 41.16
N PRO A 367 -24.48 -17.45 42.24
CA PRO A 367 -23.11 -17.94 42.46
C PRO A 367 -23.00 -19.02 43.56
N SER A 368 -21.89 -19.75 43.57
CA SER A 368 -21.18 -20.33 44.73
C SER A 368 -20.66 -21.74 44.42
N THR A 369 -19.33 -21.90 44.46
CA THR A 369 -18.63 -22.81 45.37
C THR A 369 -17.15 -22.80 45.04
N ALA A 370 -16.38 -22.50 46.09
CA ALA A 370 -14.94 -22.47 46.12
C ALA A 370 -14.34 -23.86 46.32
N LEU A 371 -13.00 -23.89 46.24
CA LEU A 371 -12.04 -24.95 46.61
C LEU A 371 -11.80 -25.97 45.49
N GLY A 372 -10.59 -26.16 44.98
CA GLY A 372 -9.27 -25.66 45.36
C GLY A 372 -8.22 -26.50 44.63
N SER A 373 -7.08 -25.91 44.32
CA SER A 373 -5.78 -26.61 44.29
C SER A 373 -4.69 -25.57 44.05
N LEU A 374 -4.07 -25.18 45.15
CA LEU A 374 -2.78 -24.52 45.21
C LEU A 374 -1.69 -25.59 45.07
N ALA A 375 -0.77 -25.43 44.11
CA ALA A 375 0.63 -25.81 44.34
C ALA A 375 1.61 -25.16 43.35
N SER A 376 2.57 -24.45 43.96
CA SER A 376 3.95 -24.20 43.53
C SER A 376 4.26 -22.90 42.78
N LEU A 377 4.36 -21.83 43.57
CA LEU A 377 5.26 -20.70 43.32
C LEU A 377 6.70 -21.13 43.68
N ARG A 378 7.61 -21.06 42.72
CA ARG A 378 9.04 -20.88 42.97
C ARG A 378 9.42 -19.48 42.50
N SER A 379 9.84 -18.66 43.45
CA SER A 379 10.55 -17.41 43.27
C SER A 379 11.91 -17.68 42.63
N ALA A 380 12.20 -16.97 41.55
CA ALA A 380 13.55 -16.77 41.02
C ALA A 380 13.67 -15.32 40.55
N GLU A 381 14.24 -14.52 41.45
CA GLU A 381 15.26 -13.50 41.22
C GLU A 381 15.03 -12.45 40.11
N GLY A 382 15.00 -11.20 40.57
CA GLY A 382 14.82 -10.01 39.76
C GLY A 382 15.78 -9.96 38.56
N GLN A 383 15.18 -9.85 37.38
CA GLN A 383 15.84 -9.22 36.25
C GLN A 383 16.09 -7.75 36.62
N PRO A 384 17.29 -7.21 36.35
CA PRO A 384 17.55 -5.80 36.58
C PRO A 384 16.53 -4.97 35.80
N ALA A 385 15.88 -4.01 36.48
CA ALA A 385 15.10 -2.99 35.82
C ALA A 385 15.93 -2.43 34.66
N ALA A 386 15.42 -2.53 33.44
CA ALA A 386 16.04 -1.92 32.28
C ALA A 386 16.36 -0.47 32.64
N ALA A 387 17.63 -0.11 32.65
CA ALA A 387 18.05 1.26 32.91
C ALA A 387 17.27 2.16 31.95
N ALA A 388 16.46 3.07 32.49
CA ALA A 388 15.66 3.98 31.68
C ALA A 388 16.58 4.65 30.64
N GLU A 389 16.28 4.47 29.36
CA GLU A 389 17.09 5.04 28.28
C GLU A 389 17.24 6.55 28.50
N LYS A 390 18.47 7.07 28.41
CA LYS A 390 18.73 8.50 28.59
C LYS A 390 17.91 9.28 27.56
N PRO A 391 17.08 10.26 27.98
CA PRO A 391 16.32 11.06 27.04
C PRO A 391 17.22 11.79 26.05
N ILE A 392 16.87 11.79 24.76
CA ILE A 392 17.61 12.48 23.69
C ILE A 392 16.80 13.68 23.23
N ARG A 393 17.37 14.87 23.39
CA ARG A 393 16.81 16.11 22.85
C ARG A 393 17.29 16.30 21.42
N ILE A 394 16.37 16.41 20.48
CA ILE A 394 16.68 16.54 19.06
C ILE A 394 16.43 17.99 18.64
N GLY A 395 17.41 18.58 17.96
CA GLY A 395 17.30 19.86 17.28
C GLY A 395 16.94 19.67 15.81
N MET A 396 16.14 20.58 15.26
CA MET A 396 15.72 20.56 13.85
C MET A 396 16.24 21.80 13.10
N ILE A 397 17.02 21.62 12.04
CA ILE A 397 17.46 22.70 11.17
C ILE A 397 16.68 22.63 9.86
N GLY A 398 15.98 23.71 9.51
CA GLY A 398 15.20 23.80 8.28
C GLY A 398 13.75 23.34 8.48
N LEU A 399 12.80 24.26 8.26
CA LEU A 399 11.36 23.98 8.29
C LEU A 399 10.71 24.27 6.92
N ASP A 400 11.43 24.01 5.83
CA ASP A 400 11.01 24.28 4.45
C ASP A 400 10.63 22.99 3.66
N THR A 401 10.61 21.84 4.34
CA THR A 401 10.21 20.54 3.78
C THR A 401 9.15 19.84 4.62
N SER A 402 8.32 19.03 3.98
CA SER A 402 7.29 18.22 4.67
C SER A 402 7.89 17.23 5.67
N HIS A 403 9.17 16.84 5.51
CA HIS A 403 9.86 15.95 6.44
C HIS A 403 9.99 16.55 7.84
N SER A 404 10.25 17.85 7.94
CA SER A 404 10.37 18.54 9.23
C SER A 404 9.13 18.31 10.12
N VAL A 405 7.92 18.41 9.55
CA VAL A 405 6.66 18.16 10.26
C VAL A 405 6.45 16.67 10.49
N ALA A 406 6.67 15.83 9.47
CA ALA A 406 6.45 14.39 9.56
C ALA A 406 7.35 13.71 10.59
N PHE A 407 8.64 14.06 10.63
CA PHE A 407 9.60 13.50 11.57
C PHE A 407 9.29 13.98 13.00
N THR A 408 8.96 15.27 13.15
CA THR A 408 8.51 15.81 14.45
C THR A 408 7.27 15.08 14.94
N GLN A 409 6.29 14.78 14.07
CA GLN A 409 5.09 14.03 14.44
C GLN A 409 5.44 12.61 14.91
N ILE A 410 6.27 11.88 14.15
CA ILE A 410 6.67 10.50 14.50
C ILE A 410 7.42 10.46 15.84
N ILE A 411 8.22 11.48 16.15
CA ILE A 411 9.02 11.52 17.39
C ILE A 411 8.23 12.08 18.58
N ASN A 412 7.52 13.21 18.42
CA ASN A 412 6.89 13.92 19.54
C ASN A 412 5.46 13.45 19.84
N ALA A 413 4.80 12.83 18.87
CA ALA A 413 3.45 12.30 18.99
C ALA A 413 3.33 10.97 18.20
N PRO A 414 4.15 9.95 18.57
CA PRO A 414 4.16 8.65 17.92
C PRO A 414 2.80 7.94 18.05
N GLU A 415 2.45 7.18 17.01
CA GLU A 415 1.39 6.18 17.12
C GLU A 415 1.77 5.12 18.16
N GLU A 416 0.80 4.49 18.82
CA GLU A 416 1.03 3.52 19.90
C GLU A 416 2.03 2.42 19.52
N LYS A 417 1.91 1.88 18.31
CA LYS A 417 2.81 0.86 17.75
C LYS A 417 4.27 1.32 17.60
N ASP A 418 4.51 2.63 17.49
CA ASP A 418 5.81 3.24 17.19
C ASP A 418 6.47 3.85 18.45
N GLN A 419 5.71 3.98 19.56
CA GLN A 419 6.17 4.58 20.82
C GLN A 419 7.47 3.94 21.33
N ALA A 420 7.57 2.62 21.27
CA ALA A 420 8.77 1.91 21.72
C ALA A 420 10.00 2.27 20.87
N ALA A 421 9.84 2.45 19.56
CA ALA A 421 10.95 2.74 18.66
C ALA A 421 11.58 4.11 18.91
N VAL A 422 10.76 5.11 19.28
CA VAL A 422 11.19 6.49 19.54
C VAL A 422 11.24 6.87 21.03
N ALA A 423 11.04 5.91 21.93
CA ALA A 423 10.94 6.14 23.37
C ALA A 423 12.09 7.01 23.94
N GLY A 424 11.74 8.05 24.69
CA GLY A 424 12.73 8.95 25.30
C GLY A 424 13.40 9.93 24.33
N CYS A 425 13.08 9.90 23.03
CA CYS A 425 13.52 10.93 22.09
C CYS A 425 12.45 12.01 21.94
N ARG A 426 12.87 13.27 21.78
CA ARG A 426 11.95 14.38 21.52
C ARG A 426 12.62 15.46 20.68
N VAL A 427 11.97 15.93 19.63
CA VAL A 427 12.34 17.18 18.95
C VAL A 427 11.93 18.33 19.88
N VAL A 428 12.90 19.10 20.37
CA VAL A 428 12.64 20.14 21.39
C VAL A 428 12.88 21.55 20.88
N VAL A 429 13.72 21.72 19.86
CA VAL A 429 14.15 23.03 19.36
C VAL A 429 14.30 22.99 17.84
N ALA A 430 13.96 24.08 17.15
CA ALA A 430 14.12 24.21 15.71
C ALA A 430 14.61 25.59 15.27
N TYR A 431 15.49 25.60 14.27
CA TYR A 431 15.88 26.78 13.52
C TYR A 431 15.12 26.77 12.18
N PRO A 432 14.27 27.78 11.90
CA PRO A 432 13.26 27.66 10.85
C PRO A 432 13.78 27.86 9.43
N LYS A 433 14.90 28.57 9.25
CA LYS A 433 15.37 29.00 7.92
C LYS A 433 16.06 27.84 7.18
N GLY A 434 15.53 27.53 5.99
CA GLY A 434 16.08 26.54 5.06
C GLY A 434 16.71 27.21 3.83
N SER A 435 16.16 26.93 2.63
CA SER A 435 16.60 27.58 1.39
C SER A 435 16.47 29.11 1.45
N ARG A 436 17.36 29.80 0.74
CA ARG A 436 17.40 31.27 0.66
C ARG A 436 16.54 31.83 -0.46
N ASP A 437 16.37 31.06 -1.53
CA ASP A 437 15.93 31.55 -2.83
C ASP A 437 15.01 30.57 -3.60
N ILE A 438 14.85 29.30 -3.18
CA ILE A 438 13.88 28.39 -3.80
C ILE A 438 12.47 28.76 -3.32
N PRO A 439 11.57 29.24 -4.19
CA PRO A 439 10.28 29.81 -3.77
C PRO A 439 9.43 28.83 -2.95
N SER A 440 9.32 27.58 -3.43
CA SER A 440 8.54 26.54 -2.75
C SER A 440 9.07 26.19 -1.36
N SER A 441 10.37 26.39 -1.10
CA SER A 441 10.96 26.21 0.22
C SER A 441 10.66 27.40 1.13
N VAL A 442 10.93 28.61 0.65
CA VAL A 442 10.75 29.85 1.42
C VAL A 442 9.29 30.02 1.86
N GLU A 443 8.34 29.75 0.97
CA GLU A 443 6.91 29.90 1.22
C GLU A 443 6.36 28.92 2.27
N ARG A 444 6.99 27.76 2.48
CA ARG A 444 6.54 26.73 3.45
C ARG A 444 6.92 27.06 4.89
N VAL A 445 8.00 27.81 5.10
CA VAL A 445 8.57 28.06 6.43
C VAL A 445 7.54 28.59 7.44
N PRO A 446 6.70 29.60 7.12
CA PRO A 446 5.73 30.11 8.10
C PRO A 446 4.72 29.04 8.55
N GLU A 447 4.16 28.27 7.62
CA GLU A 447 3.17 27.23 7.91
C GLU A 447 3.79 26.10 8.74
N TYR A 448 4.95 25.60 8.33
CA TYR A 448 5.60 24.47 8.99
C TYR A 448 6.15 24.84 10.36
N THR A 449 6.60 26.10 10.53
CA THR A 449 6.94 26.65 11.85
C THR A 449 5.76 26.57 12.82
N GLN A 450 4.53 26.90 12.38
CA GLN A 450 3.35 26.77 13.24
C GLN A 450 3.04 25.31 13.57
N LYS A 451 3.16 24.40 12.60
CA LYS A 451 2.91 22.97 12.81
C LYS A 451 3.88 22.35 13.82
N VAL A 452 5.19 22.63 13.71
CA VAL A 452 6.16 22.09 14.69
C VAL A 452 6.02 22.75 16.07
N LYS A 453 5.67 24.04 16.15
CA LYS A 453 5.31 24.69 17.42
C LYS A 453 4.15 23.99 18.11
N ALA A 454 3.11 23.62 17.36
CA ALA A 454 1.96 22.87 17.88
C ALA A 454 2.36 21.48 18.43
N LEU A 455 3.48 20.92 17.98
CA LEU A 455 4.07 19.68 18.49
C LEU A 455 5.02 19.90 19.68
N GLY A 456 5.04 21.12 20.24
CA GLY A 456 5.82 21.50 21.41
C GLY A 456 7.30 21.69 21.15
N VAL A 457 7.66 22.20 19.96
CA VAL A 457 9.04 22.53 19.56
C VAL A 457 9.28 24.04 19.75
N GLU A 458 10.35 24.41 20.45
CA GLU A 458 10.82 25.79 20.59
C GLU A 458 11.45 26.28 19.28
N ILE A 459 11.21 27.54 18.90
CA ILE A 459 11.85 28.14 17.71
C ILE A 459 12.94 29.11 18.13
N VAL A 460 14.13 28.97 17.55
CA VAL A 460 15.31 29.79 17.82
C VAL A 460 15.77 30.54 16.58
N GLU A 461 16.51 31.64 16.79
CA GLU A 461 16.92 32.55 15.71
C GLU A 461 18.29 32.19 15.10
N SER A 462 19.02 31.24 15.70
CA SER A 462 20.35 30.80 15.22
C SER A 462 20.60 29.31 15.44
N ILE A 463 21.46 28.73 14.60
CA ILE A 463 21.91 27.33 14.74
C ILE A 463 22.79 27.17 16.00
N ASP A 464 23.57 28.19 16.37
CA ASP A 464 24.37 28.15 17.61
C ASP A 464 23.48 28.00 18.84
N GLU A 465 22.35 28.72 18.88
CA GLU A 465 21.35 28.57 19.95
C GLU A 465 20.71 27.17 19.96
N LEU A 466 20.37 26.65 18.78
CA LEU A 466 19.83 25.30 18.62
C LEU A 466 20.77 24.25 19.21
N VAL A 467 22.06 24.32 18.85
CA VAL A 467 23.10 23.36 19.26
C VAL A 467 23.31 23.34 20.78
N MET A 468 23.09 24.45 21.48
CA MET A 468 23.14 24.52 22.94
C MET A 468 21.96 23.78 23.61
N LYS A 469 20.83 23.62 22.91
CA LYS A 469 19.57 23.10 23.45
C LYS A 469 19.29 21.63 23.11
N CYS A 470 20.09 21.01 22.24
CA CYS A 470 19.90 19.62 21.82
C CYS A 470 21.13 18.72 22.02
N ASP A 471 20.91 17.41 21.91
CA ASP A 471 21.90 16.34 22.02
C ASP A 471 22.23 15.73 20.64
N ALA A 472 21.28 15.79 19.70
CA ALA A 472 21.43 15.36 18.30
C ALA A 472 20.65 16.29 17.35
N VAL A 473 20.93 16.24 16.04
CA VAL A 473 20.33 17.15 15.06
C VAL A 473 19.75 16.41 13.85
N LEU A 474 18.54 16.80 13.47
CA LEU A 474 17.94 16.56 12.16
C LEU A 474 18.15 17.82 11.31
N LEU A 475 18.84 17.68 10.18
CA LEU A 475 19.01 18.75 9.20
C LEU A 475 18.10 18.44 8.01
N GLU A 476 16.96 19.12 7.95
CA GLU A 476 15.85 18.89 7.01
C GLU A 476 15.68 20.05 6.02
N THR A 477 16.67 20.92 5.87
CA THR A 477 16.62 21.93 4.81
C THR A 477 16.45 21.22 3.46
N ASN A 478 15.44 21.62 2.68
CA ASN A 478 15.15 20.95 1.41
C ASN A 478 16.24 21.18 0.34
N ASP A 479 16.96 22.28 0.48
CA ASP A 479 18.01 22.74 -0.42
C ASP A 479 19.39 22.31 0.08
N GLY A 480 20.11 21.50 -0.70
CA GLY A 480 21.41 20.98 -0.28
C GLY A 480 22.53 22.04 -0.25
N ARG A 481 22.37 23.18 -0.94
CA ARG A 481 23.42 24.22 -1.03
C ARG A 481 23.82 24.82 0.34
N PRO A 482 22.90 25.20 1.24
CA PRO A 482 23.25 25.70 2.57
C PRO A 482 23.78 24.65 3.55
N HIS A 483 23.70 23.34 3.26
CA HIS A 483 23.96 22.30 4.25
C HIS A 483 25.36 22.35 4.87
N LEU A 484 26.40 22.64 4.07
CA LEU A 484 27.77 22.74 4.60
C LEU A 484 27.87 23.85 5.66
N GLU A 485 27.30 25.03 5.40
CA GLU A 485 27.24 26.13 6.37
C GLU A 485 26.43 25.75 7.62
N GLN A 486 25.27 25.13 7.41
CA GLN A 486 24.33 24.78 8.47
C GLN A 486 24.85 23.67 9.40
N VAL A 487 25.58 22.70 8.86
CA VAL A 487 26.04 21.53 9.62
C VAL A 487 27.35 21.79 10.37
N LEU A 488 28.16 22.76 9.94
CA LEU A 488 29.46 23.04 10.57
C LEU A 488 29.37 23.34 12.09
N PRO A 489 28.45 24.19 12.59
CA PRO A 489 28.29 24.41 14.02
C PRO A 489 27.92 23.13 14.78
N VAL A 490 27.12 22.25 14.16
CA VAL A 490 26.66 20.97 14.72
C VAL A 490 27.84 20.00 14.88
N LEU A 491 28.66 19.86 13.83
CA LEU A 491 29.86 19.02 13.84
C LEU A 491 30.89 19.54 14.84
N LYS A 492 31.12 20.85 14.89
CA LYS A 492 32.04 21.47 15.87
C LYS A 492 31.64 21.17 17.31
N ALA A 493 30.34 21.07 17.58
CA ALA A 493 29.80 20.77 18.90
C ALA A 493 29.71 19.27 19.24
N GLY A 494 30.16 18.38 18.33
CA GLY A 494 30.16 16.94 18.60
C GLY A 494 28.78 16.28 18.57
N LYS A 495 27.78 16.93 17.95
CA LYS A 495 26.39 16.46 17.97
C LYS A 495 26.12 15.52 16.80
N PRO A 496 25.72 14.25 17.03
CA PRO A 496 25.31 13.35 15.95
C PRO A 496 24.25 14.01 15.07
N VAL A 497 24.43 13.93 13.74
CA VAL A 497 23.56 14.62 12.80
C VAL A 497 23.10 13.71 11.68
N PHE A 498 21.78 13.68 11.48
CA PHE A 498 21.18 13.17 10.26
C PHE A 498 20.96 14.35 9.32
N ILE A 499 21.39 14.21 8.06
CA ILE A 499 21.14 15.21 7.03
C ILE A 499 20.21 14.58 6.01
N ASP A 500 19.03 15.16 5.88
CA ASP A 500 18.07 14.72 4.89
C ASP A 500 18.62 14.94 3.48
N LYS A 501 18.21 14.07 2.57
CA LYS A 501 18.68 14.11 1.18
C LYS A 501 18.02 15.30 0.43
N PRO A 502 18.78 15.98 -0.45
CA PRO A 502 20.19 15.76 -0.73
C PRO A 502 21.11 16.28 0.40
N ILE A 503 22.15 15.51 0.77
CA ILE A 503 23.16 15.90 1.78
C ILE A 503 23.87 17.21 1.42
N ALA A 504 24.01 17.51 0.13
CA ALA A 504 24.65 18.72 -0.36
C ALA A 504 24.18 19.11 -1.77
N GLY A 505 24.37 20.38 -2.14
CA GLY A 505 24.07 20.90 -3.48
C GLY A 505 25.08 20.50 -4.55
N SER A 506 26.22 19.94 -4.17
CA SER A 506 27.28 19.48 -5.07
C SER A 506 28.05 18.28 -4.50
N LEU A 507 28.70 17.49 -5.36
CA LEU A 507 29.58 16.40 -4.90
C LEU A 507 30.76 16.95 -4.08
N THR A 508 31.29 18.12 -4.43
CA THR A 508 32.36 18.79 -3.68
C THR A 508 31.93 19.12 -2.25
N ASP A 509 30.74 19.68 -2.08
CA ASP A 509 30.22 20.01 -0.75
C ASP A 509 29.89 18.75 0.06
N ALA A 510 29.40 17.68 -0.59
CA ALA A 510 29.21 16.39 0.09
C ALA A 510 30.55 15.84 0.63
N VAL A 511 31.63 15.93 -0.16
CA VAL A 511 32.98 15.57 0.31
C VAL A 511 33.40 16.45 1.48
N ALA A 512 33.21 17.77 1.39
CA ALA A 512 33.57 18.71 2.44
C ALA A 512 32.82 18.47 3.76
N ILE A 513 31.53 18.09 3.70
CA ILE A 513 30.73 17.72 4.88
C ILE A 513 31.33 16.49 5.58
N PHE A 514 31.65 15.42 4.84
CA PHE A 514 32.27 14.23 5.43
C PHE A 514 33.69 14.49 5.93
N GLU A 515 34.47 15.34 5.25
CA GLU A 515 35.78 15.78 5.75
C GLU A 515 35.67 16.56 7.06
N ALA A 516 34.71 17.48 7.16
CA ALA A 516 34.42 18.19 8.39
C ALA A 516 33.98 17.23 9.50
N ALA A 517 33.12 16.25 9.19
CA ALA A 517 32.67 15.25 10.16
C ALA A 517 33.84 14.41 10.69
N ARG A 518 34.78 13.99 9.83
CA ARG A 518 36.03 13.31 10.24
C ARG A 518 36.91 14.22 11.09
N LYS A 519 37.11 15.48 10.70
CA LYS A 519 37.90 16.47 11.44
C LYS A 519 37.37 16.66 12.86
N TYR A 520 36.06 16.81 13.02
CA TYR A 520 35.41 17.00 14.32
C TYR A 520 34.97 15.70 15.00
N LYS A 521 35.30 14.54 14.42
CA LYS A 521 34.95 13.20 14.94
C LYS A 521 33.47 13.05 15.30
N THR A 522 32.61 13.68 14.51
CA THR A 522 31.17 13.70 14.74
C THR A 522 30.49 12.78 13.75
N PRO A 523 29.67 11.82 14.20
CA PRO A 523 29.01 10.90 13.29
C PRO A 523 27.92 11.63 12.49
N VAL A 524 27.86 11.36 11.20
CA VAL A 524 26.89 11.92 10.25
C VAL A 524 26.41 10.84 9.29
N PHE A 525 25.14 10.88 8.90
CA PHE A 525 24.66 10.09 7.77
C PHE A 525 23.50 10.78 7.06
N SER A 526 23.27 10.38 5.80
CA SER A 526 22.14 10.81 4.97
C SER A 526 21.49 9.59 4.33
N SER A 527 20.17 9.65 4.13
CA SER A 527 19.38 8.52 3.63
C SER A 527 17.96 8.93 3.26
N SER A 528 17.39 8.33 2.21
CA SER A 528 15.93 8.35 1.97
C SER A 528 15.20 7.18 2.62
N SER A 529 13.90 7.40 2.85
CA SER A 529 13.00 6.35 3.31
C SER A 529 12.87 5.19 2.32
N LEU A 530 13.13 5.41 1.04
CA LEU A 530 13.06 4.38 0.01
C LEU A 530 14.16 3.32 0.14
N ARG A 531 15.22 3.62 0.89
CA ARG A 531 16.21 2.61 1.30
C ARG A 531 15.62 1.58 2.24
N TYR A 532 14.59 1.93 3.01
CA TYR A 532 14.00 1.11 4.06
C TYR A 532 12.67 0.45 3.65
N THR A 533 12.42 0.33 2.36
CA THR A 533 11.33 -0.51 1.86
C THR A 533 11.61 -1.98 2.19
N VAL A 534 10.54 -2.75 2.42
CA VAL A 534 10.66 -4.18 2.77
C VAL A 534 11.43 -4.96 1.70
N GLY A 535 11.18 -4.67 0.42
CA GLY A 535 11.87 -5.30 -0.70
C GLY A 535 13.35 -4.95 -0.74
N ALA A 536 13.71 -3.67 -0.71
CA ALA A 536 15.10 -3.21 -0.73
C ALA A 536 15.91 -3.78 0.43
N GLN A 537 15.35 -3.78 1.64
CA GLN A 537 16.01 -4.35 2.82
C GLN A 537 16.18 -5.87 2.72
N ALA A 538 15.18 -6.58 2.20
CA ALA A 538 15.30 -8.02 1.99
C ALA A 538 16.34 -8.38 0.92
N ILE A 539 16.42 -7.59 -0.17
CA ILE A 539 17.45 -7.73 -1.21
C ILE A 539 18.83 -7.49 -0.60
N ARG A 540 19.02 -6.39 0.13
CA ARG A 540 20.26 -6.07 0.85
C ARG A 540 20.67 -7.19 1.83
N ALA A 541 19.69 -7.81 2.49
CA ALA A 541 19.90 -8.94 3.39
C ALA A 541 20.20 -10.28 2.67
N GLY A 542 20.26 -10.29 1.33
CA GLY A 542 20.67 -11.45 0.55
C GLY A 542 19.53 -12.38 0.13
N LYS A 543 18.26 -11.94 0.17
CA LYS A 543 17.08 -12.73 -0.22
C LYS A 543 17.25 -13.38 -1.60
N ILE A 544 17.83 -12.65 -2.55
CA ILE A 544 18.03 -13.12 -3.94
C ILE A 544 19.45 -13.60 -4.23
N GLY A 545 20.26 -13.86 -3.20
CA GLY A 545 21.67 -14.20 -3.37
C GLY A 545 22.50 -13.00 -3.83
N GLU A 546 23.54 -13.26 -4.62
CA GLU A 546 24.39 -12.20 -5.16
C GLU A 546 23.61 -11.42 -6.23
N VAL A 547 23.44 -10.11 -6.02
CA VAL A 547 22.77 -9.22 -6.97
C VAL A 547 23.66 -9.06 -8.21
N LYS A 548 23.14 -9.41 -9.38
CA LYS A 548 23.80 -9.29 -10.70
C LYS A 548 23.41 -8.00 -11.43
N GLY A 549 22.21 -7.50 -11.17
CA GLY A 549 21.78 -6.20 -11.67
C GLY A 549 20.54 -5.69 -10.96
N CYS A 550 20.22 -4.43 -11.19
CA CYS A 550 19.07 -3.77 -10.57
C CYS A 550 18.58 -2.62 -11.44
N ASP A 551 17.28 -2.56 -11.68
CA ASP A 551 16.62 -1.43 -12.34
C ASP A 551 15.82 -0.68 -11.29
N ALA A 552 16.07 0.62 -11.12
CA ALA A 552 15.32 1.49 -10.21
C ALA A 552 14.71 2.66 -10.98
N TYR A 553 13.61 3.22 -10.46
CA TYR A 553 12.96 4.38 -11.05
C TYR A 553 12.33 5.27 -9.98
N SER A 554 12.24 6.56 -10.28
CA SER A 554 11.55 7.57 -9.48
C SER A 554 11.14 8.76 -10.33
N PRO A 555 10.24 9.64 -9.84
CA PRO A 555 10.16 10.99 -10.35
C PRO A 555 11.54 11.66 -10.33
N CYS A 556 11.81 12.50 -11.33
CA CYS A 556 13.08 13.19 -11.50
C CYS A 556 12.86 14.65 -11.90
N ALA A 557 12.04 15.37 -11.14
CA ALA A 557 11.85 16.81 -11.32
C ALA A 557 13.20 17.54 -11.21
N LEU A 558 13.37 18.55 -12.06
CA LEU A 558 14.55 19.41 -12.02
C LEU A 558 14.35 20.57 -11.06
N GLU A 559 15.46 21.00 -10.47
CA GLU A 559 15.61 22.31 -9.87
C GLU A 559 16.84 22.98 -10.49
N ALA A 560 16.69 24.22 -10.95
CA ALA A 560 17.69 24.92 -11.74
C ALA A 560 19.02 25.11 -10.98
N THR A 561 18.98 25.13 -9.65
CA THR A 561 20.16 25.34 -8.81
C THR A 561 20.90 24.06 -8.43
N HIS A 562 20.46 22.89 -8.91
CA HIS A 562 21.03 21.59 -8.55
C HIS A 562 21.42 20.78 -9.78
N PRO A 563 22.42 19.87 -9.69
CA PRO A 563 22.62 18.82 -10.68
C PRO A 563 21.34 18.01 -10.89
N ASP A 564 21.11 17.52 -12.11
CA ASP A 564 19.78 17.07 -12.56
C ASP A 564 19.17 16.02 -11.63
N LEU A 565 20.00 15.07 -11.17
CA LEU A 565 19.55 13.94 -10.37
C LEU A 565 19.56 14.22 -8.87
N PHE A 566 20.24 15.27 -8.40
CA PHE A 566 20.42 15.53 -6.97
C PHE A 566 19.10 15.93 -6.30
N TRP A 567 18.24 16.65 -7.01
CA TRP A 567 17.00 17.19 -6.44
C TRP A 567 15.99 16.07 -6.15
N TYR A 568 15.51 15.40 -7.18
CA TYR A 568 14.47 14.37 -7.04
C TYR A 568 14.90 12.97 -7.49
N GLY A 569 15.80 12.88 -8.48
CA GLY A 569 16.30 11.60 -8.99
C GLY A 569 17.01 10.74 -7.94
N ILE A 570 17.60 11.39 -6.92
CA ILE A 570 18.32 10.78 -5.81
C ILE A 570 17.51 9.69 -5.10
N HIS A 571 16.18 9.82 -5.06
CA HIS A 571 15.26 8.85 -4.45
C HIS A 571 15.43 7.45 -5.05
N GLY A 572 15.35 7.32 -6.38
CA GLY A 572 15.53 6.04 -7.05
C GLY A 572 16.99 5.60 -7.12
N VAL A 573 17.94 6.55 -7.15
CA VAL A 573 19.38 6.22 -7.09
C VAL A 573 19.75 5.61 -5.75
N GLU A 574 19.21 6.09 -4.63
CA GLU A 574 19.45 5.49 -3.32
C GLU A 574 18.83 4.09 -3.19
N SER A 575 17.65 3.85 -3.78
CA SER A 575 17.09 2.50 -3.91
C SER A 575 17.99 1.58 -4.74
N LEU A 576 18.54 2.08 -5.85
CA LEU A 576 19.49 1.34 -6.69
C LEU A 576 20.71 0.91 -5.88
N PHE A 577 21.35 1.85 -5.17
CA PHE A 577 22.52 1.58 -4.33
C PHE A 577 22.22 0.70 -3.13
N THR A 578 21.02 0.79 -2.56
CA THR A 578 20.58 -0.13 -1.50
C THR A 578 20.64 -1.58 -1.99
N CYS A 579 20.23 -1.84 -3.23
CA CYS A 579 20.25 -3.18 -3.81
C CYS A 579 21.63 -3.59 -4.34
N MET A 580 22.32 -2.71 -5.06
CA MET A 580 23.58 -3.01 -5.75
C MET A 580 24.79 -3.02 -4.82
N GLY A 581 24.72 -2.24 -3.73
CA GLY A 581 25.88 -1.88 -2.91
C GLY A 581 26.83 -0.93 -3.64
N THR A 582 27.98 -0.68 -3.02
CA THR A 582 29.08 0.10 -3.61
C THR A 582 29.85 -0.68 -4.69
N GLY A 583 30.76 0.02 -5.36
CA GLY A 583 31.63 -0.52 -6.41
C GLY A 583 31.20 -0.22 -7.83
N CYS A 584 30.42 0.83 -8.06
CA CYS A 584 30.17 1.39 -9.39
C CYS A 584 31.47 1.97 -9.96
N GLU A 585 31.83 1.56 -11.16
CA GLU A 585 33.09 1.95 -11.81
C GLU A 585 32.86 3.07 -12.83
N SER A 586 31.78 2.97 -13.63
CA SER A 586 31.46 3.93 -14.67
C SER A 586 29.96 4.10 -14.90
N VAL A 587 29.57 5.25 -15.43
CA VAL A 587 28.18 5.64 -15.69
C VAL A 587 28.03 6.19 -17.10
N THR A 588 26.96 5.81 -17.76
CA THR A 588 26.49 6.37 -19.02
C THR A 588 25.07 6.89 -18.86
N ARG A 589 24.77 8.08 -19.40
CA ARG A 589 23.43 8.66 -19.37
C ARG A 589 22.91 8.89 -20.77
N ILE A 590 21.68 8.46 -21.00
CA ILE A 590 20.85 8.84 -22.15
C ILE A 590 19.68 9.63 -21.61
N ASN A 591 19.38 10.79 -22.20
CA ASN A 591 18.32 11.66 -21.71
C ASN A 591 17.49 12.27 -22.84
N THR A 592 16.26 12.58 -22.48
CA THR A 592 15.32 13.43 -23.23
C THR A 592 14.71 14.45 -22.25
N PRO A 593 13.88 15.41 -22.71
CA PRO A 593 13.15 16.27 -21.78
C PRO A 593 12.23 15.53 -20.79
N SER A 594 11.73 14.34 -21.16
CA SER A 594 10.75 13.58 -20.38
C SER A 594 11.33 12.41 -19.59
N ILE A 595 12.52 11.91 -19.94
CA ILE A 595 13.08 10.75 -19.25
C ILE A 595 14.59 10.70 -19.32
N ASP A 596 15.18 10.23 -18.22
CA ASP A 596 16.55 9.82 -18.08
C ASP A 596 16.65 8.29 -18.00
N VAL A 597 17.64 7.72 -18.68
CA VAL A 597 18.11 6.36 -18.44
C VAL A 597 19.60 6.45 -18.15
N VAL A 598 19.95 6.14 -16.91
CA VAL A 598 21.32 6.14 -16.41
C VAL A 598 21.72 4.70 -16.17
N ALA A 599 22.80 4.24 -16.81
CA ALA A 599 23.32 2.89 -16.64
C ALA A 599 24.71 2.98 -16.00
N GLY A 600 24.88 2.33 -14.86
CA GLY A 600 26.18 2.15 -14.22
C GLY A 600 26.68 0.72 -14.35
N VAL A 601 27.99 0.58 -14.48
CA VAL A 601 28.69 -0.71 -14.46
C VAL A 601 29.42 -0.83 -13.13
N TRP A 602 29.08 -1.85 -12.35
CA TRP A 602 29.70 -2.21 -11.10
C TRP A 602 30.78 -3.27 -11.32
N LYS A 603 31.73 -3.32 -10.38
CA LYS A 603 32.76 -4.36 -10.32
C LYS A 603 32.17 -5.76 -10.51
N GLY A 604 32.84 -6.56 -11.33
CA GLY A 604 32.41 -7.90 -11.71
C GLY A 604 31.39 -7.92 -12.85
N GLY A 605 31.23 -6.81 -13.59
CA GLY A 605 30.34 -6.72 -14.74
C GLY A 605 28.86 -6.64 -14.38
N ARG A 606 28.53 -6.31 -13.12
CA ARG A 606 27.15 -6.11 -12.66
C ARG A 606 26.62 -4.80 -13.23
N VAL A 607 25.33 -4.74 -13.57
CA VAL A 607 24.76 -3.54 -14.22
C VAL A 607 23.57 -3.04 -13.42
N GLY A 608 23.61 -1.75 -13.06
CA GLY A 608 22.51 -1.05 -12.42
C GLY A 608 21.95 0.01 -13.36
N THR A 609 20.62 0.11 -13.48
CA THR A 609 19.98 1.21 -14.22
C THR A 609 19.07 2.04 -13.32
N PHE A 610 19.08 3.34 -13.54
CA PHE A 610 18.14 4.28 -12.96
C PHE A 610 17.35 4.97 -14.06
N ARG A 611 16.02 5.00 -13.90
CA ARG A 611 15.11 5.74 -14.77
C ARG A 611 14.52 6.93 -14.04
N GLY A 612 14.96 8.13 -14.43
CA GLY A 612 14.42 9.37 -13.94
C GLY A 612 13.25 9.81 -14.81
N VAL A 613 12.02 9.71 -14.30
CA VAL A 613 10.82 10.04 -15.09
C VAL A 613 10.41 11.48 -14.82
N ARG A 614 10.26 12.26 -15.90
CA ARG A 614 9.78 13.64 -15.89
C ARG A 614 8.46 13.67 -16.64
N SER A 615 7.43 14.18 -15.98
CA SER A 615 6.09 14.22 -16.54
C SER A 615 5.65 15.66 -16.78
N PRO A 616 6.18 16.33 -17.83
CA PRO A 616 5.79 17.69 -18.16
C PRO A 616 4.28 17.80 -18.48
N ASP A 617 3.65 16.68 -18.87
CA ASP A 617 2.24 16.59 -19.25
C ASP A 617 1.32 16.08 -18.12
N GLY A 618 1.79 16.06 -16.86
CA GLY A 618 0.94 15.76 -15.69
C GLY A 618 0.75 14.28 -15.32
N GLY A 619 1.58 13.37 -15.83
CA GLY A 619 1.62 11.96 -15.37
C GLY A 619 2.30 11.79 -14.01
N GLN A 620 1.83 10.89 -13.14
CA GLN A 620 2.53 10.56 -11.89
C GLN A 620 3.50 9.40 -12.10
N ALA A 621 4.78 9.63 -11.85
CA ALA A 621 5.77 8.56 -11.77
C ALA A 621 5.80 7.98 -10.35
N GLY A 622 5.76 6.66 -10.23
CA GLY A 622 5.94 5.98 -8.95
C GLY A 622 7.41 5.82 -8.58
N TYR A 623 7.66 5.28 -7.39
CA TYR A 623 8.99 4.80 -6.98
C TYR A 623 9.00 3.27 -7.07
N GLY A 624 10.12 2.69 -7.47
CA GLY A 624 10.26 1.25 -7.43
C GLY A 624 11.45 0.75 -8.22
N GLY A 625 11.41 -0.55 -8.51
CA GLY A 625 12.45 -1.21 -9.26
C GLY A 625 12.46 -2.71 -9.08
N THR A 626 13.32 -3.38 -9.84
CA THR A 626 13.51 -4.83 -9.81
C THR A 626 15.00 -5.14 -9.67
N ALA A 627 15.35 -5.97 -8.69
CA ALA A 627 16.70 -6.50 -8.53
C ALA A 627 16.76 -7.95 -9.02
N PHE A 628 17.85 -8.29 -9.70
CA PHE A 628 18.11 -9.59 -10.29
C PHE A 628 19.32 -10.21 -9.60
N GLY A 629 19.13 -11.38 -8.97
CA GLY A 629 20.17 -12.06 -8.22
C GLY A 629 20.29 -13.53 -8.60
N THR A 630 21.33 -14.19 -8.07
CA THR A 630 21.62 -15.60 -8.37
C THR A 630 20.58 -16.59 -7.86
N LYS A 631 19.73 -16.19 -6.90
CA LYS A 631 18.68 -17.04 -6.32
C LYS A 631 17.26 -16.58 -6.69
N GLY A 632 17.10 -15.50 -7.45
CA GLY A 632 15.78 -15.01 -7.84
C GLY A 632 15.75 -13.55 -8.25
N VAL A 633 14.54 -13.08 -8.49
CA VAL A 633 14.23 -11.70 -8.87
C VAL A 633 13.24 -11.14 -7.87
N GLU A 634 13.47 -9.92 -7.39
CA GLU A 634 12.67 -9.31 -6.33
C GLU A 634 12.36 -7.85 -6.68
N GLN A 635 11.16 -7.41 -6.32
CA GLN A 635 10.80 -6.00 -6.41
C GLN A 635 11.43 -5.23 -5.24
N ILE A 636 11.98 -4.04 -5.52
CA ILE A 636 12.52 -3.14 -4.49
C ILE A 636 11.40 -2.70 -3.53
N GLY A 637 10.17 -2.56 -4.05
CA GLY A 637 9.01 -2.06 -3.30
C GLY A 637 8.81 -0.57 -3.48
N THR A 638 7.66 -0.08 -2.99
CA THR A 638 7.23 1.32 -3.09
C THR A 638 7.41 2.04 -1.76
N TYR A 639 7.23 3.36 -1.77
CA TYR A 639 7.32 4.20 -0.58
C TYR A 639 6.35 3.75 0.52
N GLY A 640 6.88 3.43 1.70
CA GLY A 640 6.12 2.90 2.85
C GLY A 640 5.98 3.88 4.02
N GLY A 641 6.23 5.18 3.81
CA GLY A 641 6.24 6.19 4.87
C GLY A 641 7.63 6.46 5.48
N TYR A 642 7.70 7.44 6.38
CA TYR A 642 8.95 7.91 6.98
C TYR A 642 9.38 7.12 8.22
N ALA A 643 8.45 6.42 8.89
CA ALA A 643 8.71 5.78 10.19
C ALA A 643 9.93 4.82 10.19
N PRO A 644 10.14 3.93 9.17
CA PRO A 644 11.32 3.07 9.15
C PRO A 644 12.65 3.83 9.13
N LEU A 645 12.73 4.95 8.40
CA LEU A 645 13.90 5.82 8.39
C LEU A 645 14.07 6.50 9.75
N VAL A 646 13.00 7.07 10.32
CA VAL A 646 13.05 7.75 11.62
C VAL A 646 13.53 6.80 12.73
N PHE A 647 13.14 5.53 12.70
CA PHE A 647 13.62 4.54 13.67
C PHE A 647 15.12 4.29 13.57
N GLU A 648 15.66 4.22 12.35
CA GLU A 648 17.10 4.08 12.15
C GLU A 648 17.85 5.39 12.51
N ILE A 649 17.25 6.57 12.31
CA ILE A 649 17.80 7.84 12.79
C ILE A 649 17.86 7.86 14.33
N VAL A 650 16.79 7.46 15.02
CA VAL A 650 16.76 7.42 16.48
C VAL A 650 17.78 6.40 17.02
N LYS A 651 17.87 5.22 16.41
CA LYS A 651 18.89 4.21 16.74
C LYS A 651 20.30 4.75 16.50
N PHE A 652 20.51 5.51 15.43
CA PHE A 652 21.77 6.22 15.18
C PHE A 652 22.08 7.23 16.30
N PHE A 653 21.14 8.09 16.67
CA PHE A 653 21.35 9.07 17.76
C PHE A 653 21.64 8.40 19.10
N ARG A 654 21.03 7.25 19.39
CA ARG A 654 21.30 6.46 20.61
C ARG A 654 22.69 5.82 20.60
N THR A 655 23.12 5.29 19.46
CA THR A 655 24.28 4.37 19.40
C THR A 655 25.53 4.99 18.79
N GLY A 656 25.41 6.10 18.06
CA GLY A 656 26.46 6.64 17.19
C GLY A 656 26.81 5.74 15.99
N LYS A 657 26.11 4.60 15.80
CA LYS A 657 26.39 3.66 14.71
C LYS A 657 25.71 4.13 13.44
N VAL A 658 26.52 4.56 12.48
CA VAL A 658 26.09 5.03 11.16
C VAL A 658 25.45 3.87 10.37
N PRO A 659 24.18 3.99 9.92
CA PRO A 659 23.48 2.92 9.19
C PRO A 659 23.83 2.89 7.68
N VAL A 660 24.27 4.03 7.12
CA VAL A 660 24.69 4.18 5.73
C VAL A 660 26.10 4.78 5.72
N ALA A 661 27.07 4.01 5.23
CA ALA A 661 28.47 4.42 5.24
C ALA A 661 28.73 5.68 4.38
N GLU A 662 29.74 6.47 4.75
CA GLU A 662 30.12 7.68 4.02
C GLU A 662 30.54 7.36 2.57
N GLU A 663 31.21 6.23 2.37
CA GLU A 663 31.66 5.77 1.06
C GLU A 663 30.48 5.50 0.13
N GLU A 664 29.41 4.89 0.66
CA GLU A 664 28.21 4.61 -0.12
C GLU A 664 27.49 5.91 -0.51
N THR A 665 27.42 6.88 0.40
CA THR A 665 26.83 8.20 0.12
C THR A 665 27.64 8.96 -0.94
N LEU A 666 28.97 9.02 -0.80
CA LEU A 666 29.83 9.69 -1.77
C LEU A 666 29.78 9.01 -3.15
N GLU A 667 29.64 7.68 -3.20
CA GLU A 667 29.51 6.95 -4.45
C GLU A 667 28.17 7.23 -5.15
N ILE A 668 27.07 7.37 -4.40
CA ILE A 668 25.77 7.82 -4.93
C ILE A 668 25.89 9.20 -5.60
N TYR A 669 26.58 10.14 -4.95
CA TYR A 669 26.77 11.49 -5.49
C TYR A 669 27.70 11.48 -6.70
N ALA A 670 28.75 10.65 -6.67
CA ALA A 670 29.65 10.45 -7.80
C ALA A 670 28.92 9.82 -9.00
N PHE A 671 28.01 8.89 -8.76
CA PHE A 671 27.17 8.30 -9.81
C PHE A 671 26.31 9.37 -10.49
N MET A 672 25.64 10.23 -9.71
CA MET A 672 24.81 11.30 -10.24
C MET A 672 25.62 12.38 -10.97
N GLU A 673 26.78 12.77 -10.44
CA GLU A 673 27.70 13.72 -11.11
C GLU A 673 28.27 13.13 -12.40
N ALA A 674 28.65 11.85 -12.40
CA ALA A 674 29.11 11.15 -13.60
C ALA A 674 28.00 11.02 -14.64
N ALA A 675 26.74 10.88 -14.22
CA ALA A 675 25.59 10.89 -15.14
C ALA A 675 25.44 12.26 -15.84
N ASP A 676 25.55 13.36 -15.10
CA ASP A 676 25.52 14.71 -15.66
C ASP A 676 26.73 15.00 -16.55
N GLU A 677 27.92 14.53 -16.18
CA GLU A 677 29.10 14.62 -17.03
C GLU A 677 28.96 13.78 -18.30
N SER A 678 28.38 12.59 -18.21
CA SER A 678 28.08 11.74 -19.37
C SER A 678 27.14 12.47 -20.34
N LYS A 679 26.08 13.11 -19.82
CA LYS A 679 25.20 13.98 -20.62
C LYS A 679 25.97 15.12 -21.29
N ARG A 680 26.86 15.82 -20.56
CA ARG A 680 27.72 16.88 -21.13
C ARG A 680 28.63 16.37 -22.25
N GLN A 681 29.08 15.11 -22.15
CA GLN A 681 29.94 14.46 -23.14
C GLN A 681 29.19 13.71 -24.25
N GLY A 682 27.87 13.90 -24.37
CA GLY A 682 27.07 13.26 -25.42
C GLY A 682 26.85 11.76 -25.19
N GLY A 683 26.68 11.34 -23.93
CA GLY A 683 26.40 9.95 -23.55
C GLY A 683 27.64 9.05 -23.51
N LYS A 684 28.84 9.61 -23.35
CA LYS A 684 30.06 8.81 -23.17
C LYS A 684 30.16 8.26 -21.74
N PRO A 685 30.77 7.08 -21.54
CA PRO A 685 31.01 6.56 -20.20
C PRO A 685 31.94 7.47 -19.40
N VAL A 686 31.57 7.77 -18.15
CA VAL A 686 32.36 8.56 -17.19
C VAL A 686 32.66 7.71 -15.96
N THR A 687 33.90 7.71 -15.50
CA THR A 687 34.29 6.91 -14.32
C THR A 687 33.99 7.65 -13.02
N LEU A 688 33.48 6.95 -12.01
CA LEU A 688 33.24 7.56 -10.69
C LEU A 688 34.54 8.07 -10.06
N ALA A 689 35.64 7.36 -10.27
CA ALA A 689 36.96 7.75 -9.79
C ALA A 689 37.38 9.14 -10.31
N SER A 690 37.07 9.47 -11.57
CA SER A 690 37.43 10.77 -12.16
C SER A 690 36.68 11.93 -11.51
N VAL A 691 35.36 11.80 -11.34
CA VAL A 691 34.54 12.86 -10.73
C VAL A 691 34.81 12.99 -9.22
N LEU A 692 35.06 11.88 -8.52
CA LEU A 692 35.45 11.91 -7.11
C LEU A 692 36.82 12.55 -6.88
N ALA A 693 37.81 12.27 -7.73
CA ALA A 693 39.13 12.88 -7.62
C ALA A 693 39.03 14.41 -7.78
N LYS A 694 38.32 14.87 -8.81
CA LYS A 694 38.07 16.29 -9.05
C LYS A 694 37.33 16.95 -7.88
N ALA A 695 36.31 16.29 -7.33
CA ALA A 695 35.55 16.82 -6.20
C ALA A 695 36.39 16.92 -4.93
N ARG A 696 37.23 15.91 -4.63
CA ARG A 696 38.16 15.92 -3.49
C ARG A 696 39.20 17.03 -3.61
N GLU A 697 39.80 17.21 -4.79
CA GLU A 697 40.74 18.30 -5.04
C GLU A 697 40.09 19.67 -4.83
N ALA A 698 38.86 19.85 -5.33
CA ALA A 698 38.11 21.08 -5.12
C ALA A 698 37.73 21.30 -3.64
N ALA A 699 37.40 20.23 -2.90
CA ALA A 699 37.02 20.32 -1.48
C ALA A 699 38.19 20.82 -0.61
N LEU A 700 39.44 20.50 -0.96
CA LEU A 700 40.63 21.04 -0.28
C LEU A 700 40.74 22.57 -0.37
N GLN A 701 40.11 23.19 -1.37
CA GLN A 701 40.10 24.65 -1.54
C GLN A 701 38.98 25.33 -0.75
N ILE A 702 37.99 24.57 -0.26
CA ILE A 702 36.96 25.09 0.63
C ILE A 702 37.61 25.33 1.98
N LYS A 703 37.86 26.61 2.29
CA LYS A 703 38.25 27.01 3.64
C LYS A 703 37.13 26.61 4.59
N THR A 704 37.31 25.51 5.32
CA THR A 704 36.43 25.13 6.43
C THR A 704 36.87 25.94 7.65
N PRO A 705 36.18 27.04 8.02
CA PRO A 705 36.56 27.85 9.18
C PRO A 705 36.47 27.05 10.48
#